data_AF-A0A327ZZG1-F1
#
_entry.id   AF-A0A327ZZG1-F1
#
_cell.length_a   1.000
_cell.length_b   1.000
_cell.length_c   1.000
_cell.angle_alpha   90.00
_cell.angle_beta   90.00
_cell.angle_gamma   90.00
#
_symmetry.space_group_name_H-M   'P 1'
#
loop_
_entity.id
_entity.type
_entity.pdbx_description
1 polymer ?
#
loop_
_entity_poly.entity_id
_entity_poly.type
_entity_poly.pdbx_seq_one_letter_code
_entity_poly.pdbx_strand_id
1 'polypeptide(L)'
;MSKQLMKYGLDDILVYKNKQKPIIKQIIKSERKPIRIKETLATRKNMYILSVLTIIFNIFLANIVTNFIFNIINNFKYITKVNQFDKANILDKTEIISNRMSYIFLNNQKLIDLTIKPNQHLLIWLILFSAMTLIILRFLYKFYVAHRKMHYGQKGDAKFAEIKELKKQYVSVPQQCTEYKGQPGVPITHYNDLPKIFRAVPLIKLGEKQLINPLSKLFYNGRYLIDQDTINVMVIGTSRSGKGESMVFPATDIDTRASEKPSLVFNDPKGELYAGSYETLRKRGYDVEVLNLLNPDDGMSYNMLQIIKDEYIKGDFAQAEAYAVTLTSTLFPSPESGDSFWQDSAAGLVNALIFTVIQRALDENRPDKITMRNVYDLLNILGTDNYTDDDGVEHNALDEYIMDMPPESIARKQYATTQFASGNTRSGILATASTTLQIFVSEKISKMGSANSLDFTRVGFNKRIRVRFDMRYIFKRGVIHYGYGEENCLSSNFKIDSLGFMENYFKRKMKDGEIIRIELDKAVFEYKFYREKPKRGFVVVEKDPYTGDRIYPEEAFLKNIEKNSDILKINCFYSEKPVAVFMVIPDYDTSTHVVASIFISQLYTMLARRASESGGKCHQRVKFRLDEFGNMPAIHDMANILTVCLGRNILFELYVQGYSQVTSKYGKENGETIKDNCQTHIYIKSTSKETNDEISAKCGNTTVTTSSRTSNGGSDFSQNFTAEQQPLIHPELLPKFVRGETIVLRFLKTSDNNRNSIRPEPIYNVNETKLPFRFEFLGDDFEPANQFADFDIPSKHRHLNLRDFMIDWKHKPTQLDLTANGYIASLEMPHKDKEKLKEACMQFTGSEDFYKSIIQAQTKESVMTNMQSQLQHLNIAGNQSAEIQRQIMIFLEQHDKSKDVFESETIKEPNEQPIYLSEYYFGEKLELRLMWIKDNLEDKSLYEVLLQLNEEDFNRVLDEHSETKVKNGIKHLKIT
;
A
#
# COMPACT_ATOMS: atom_id res chain seq x y z
N MET A 1 -15.60 32.25 27.92
CA MET A 1 -14.49 32.81 27.13
C MET A 1 -13.72 33.89 27.90
N SER A 2 -14.30 35.05 28.28
CA SER A 2 -13.56 36.08 29.05
C SER A 2 -13.03 35.58 30.41
N LYS A 3 -13.82 34.78 31.12
CA LYS A 3 -13.40 34.15 32.39
C LYS A 3 -12.27 33.11 32.24
N GLN A 4 -12.09 32.51 31.06
CA GLN A 4 -10.97 31.58 30.80
C GLN A 4 -9.69 32.33 30.40
N LEU A 5 -9.83 33.44 29.69
CA LEU A 5 -8.70 34.28 29.27
C LEU A 5 -8.07 35.06 30.45
N MET A 6 -8.88 35.50 31.42
CA MET A 6 -8.39 36.13 32.65
C MET A 6 -7.57 35.19 33.54
N LYS A 7 -7.81 33.87 33.48
CA LYS A 7 -7.09 32.88 34.30
C LYS A 7 -5.61 32.71 33.87
N TYR A 8 -5.24 33.18 32.67
CA TYR A 8 -3.91 33.06 32.10
C TYR A 8 -3.17 34.41 31.93
N GLY A 9 -3.66 35.49 32.55
CA GLY A 9 -2.97 36.80 32.54
C GLY A 9 -2.92 37.50 31.19
N LEU A 10 -3.92 37.29 30.32
CA LEU A 10 -3.95 37.78 28.93
C LEU A 10 -4.96 38.92 28.73
N ASP A 11 -4.99 39.89 29.65
CA ASP A 11 -5.92 41.03 29.60
C ASP A 11 -5.65 41.97 28.40
N ASP A 12 -4.41 41.97 27.87
CA ASP A 12 -3.99 42.82 26.76
C ASP A 12 -4.59 42.43 25.39
N ILE A 13 -5.11 41.21 25.23
CA ILE A 13 -5.72 40.75 23.97
C ILE A 13 -7.06 41.46 23.70
N LEU A 14 -7.77 41.90 24.75
CA LEU A 14 -9.01 42.66 24.62
C LEU A 14 -8.75 44.09 24.12
N VAL A 15 -7.59 44.67 24.44
CA VAL A 15 -7.17 46.00 23.97
C VAL A 15 -6.81 45.96 22.48
N TYR A 16 -6.22 44.87 22.00
CA TYR A 16 -5.86 44.68 20.59
C TYR A 16 -7.08 44.58 19.65
N LYS A 17 -8.21 44.07 20.15
CA LYS A 17 -9.46 43.90 19.38
C LYS A 17 -10.09 45.22 18.92
N ASN A 18 -9.81 46.32 19.62
CA ASN A 18 -10.35 47.64 19.27
C ASN A 18 -9.53 48.37 18.19
N LYS A 19 -8.22 48.10 18.06
CA LYS A 19 -7.36 48.74 17.05
C LYS A 19 -7.49 48.15 15.64
N GLN A 20 -7.91 46.89 15.49
CA GLN A 20 -8.03 46.22 14.17
C GLN A 20 -9.42 46.25 13.52
N LYS A 21 -10.46 46.77 14.20
CA LYS A 21 -11.81 46.96 13.61
C LYS A 21 -11.84 47.66 12.24
N PRO A 22 -11.04 48.72 11.97
CA PRO A 22 -11.04 49.36 10.65
C PRO A 22 -10.41 48.48 9.55
N ILE A 23 -9.36 47.72 9.88
CA ILE A 23 -8.67 46.82 8.94
C ILE A 23 -9.57 45.62 8.58
N ILE A 24 -10.25 45.05 9.57
CA ILE A 24 -11.26 43.99 9.36
C ILE A 24 -12.42 44.49 8.48
N LYS A 25 -12.85 45.75 8.66
CA LYS A 25 -13.84 46.38 7.77
C LYS A 25 -13.33 46.54 6.34
N GLN A 26 -12.05 46.85 6.13
CA GLN A 26 -11.46 46.96 4.79
C GLN A 26 -11.33 45.60 4.09
N ILE A 27 -10.92 44.54 4.80
CA ILE A 27 -10.80 43.17 4.27
C ILE A 27 -12.20 42.62 3.90
N ILE A 28 -13.22 42.86 4.74
CA ILE A 28 -14.61 42.50 4.43
C ILE A 28 -15.14 43.27 3.20
N LYS A 29 -14.60 44.47 2.93
CA LYS A 29 -14.98 45.29 1.77
C LYS A 29 -14.30 44.82 0.48
N SER A 30 -13.07 44.30 0.55
CA SER A 30 -12.33 43.78 -0.62
C SER A 30 -12.78 42.37 -1.05
N GLU A 31 -13.33 41.55 -0.15
CA GLU A 31 -13.80 40.18 -0.46
C GLU A 31 -15.24 40.10 -0.99
N ARG A 32 -16.03 41.19 -0.94
CA ARG A 32 -17.36 41.20 -1.56
C ARG A 32 -17.21 41.34 -3.07
N LYS A 33 -17.37 40.23 -3.80
CA LYS A 33 -17.75 40.30 -5.23
C LYS A 33 -18.90 41.31 -5.34
N PRO A 34 -18.86 42.26 -6.28
CA PRO A 34 -19.96 43.21 -6.44
C PRO A 34 -21.22 42.41 -6.68
N ILE A 35 -22.13 42.41 -5.69
CA ILE A 35 -23.40 41.72 -5.81
C ILE A 35 -24.09 42.41 -6.99
N ARG A 36 -24.27 41.69 -8.10
CA ARG A 36 -25.10 42.17 -9.21
C ARG A 36 -26.54 42.07 -8.72
N ILE A 37 -26.95 43.09 -7.96
CA ILE A 37 -28.24 43.16 -7.27
C ILE A 37 -29.38 42.86 -8.25
N LYS A 38 -29.30 43.43 -9.46
CA LYS A 38 -30.30 43.24 -10.53
C LYS A 38 -30.41 41.79 -10.99
N GLU A 39 -29.29 41.07 -11.20
CA GLU A 39 -29.30 39.66 -11.60
C GLU A 39 -29.76 38.73 -10.46
N THR A 40 -29.42 39.08 -9.22
CA THR A 40 -29.82 38.31 -8.03
C THR A 40 -31.32 38.41 -7.79
N LEU A 41 -31.90 39.59 -8.00
CA LEU A 41 -33.34 39.82 -7.95
C LEU A 41 -34.08 39.12 -9.09
N ALA A 42 -33.50 39.06 -10.28
CA ALA A 42 -34.07 38.42 -11.47
C ALA A 42 -33.96 36.88 -11.50
N THR A 43 -33.99 36.22 -10.35
CA THR A 43 -34.13 34.76 -10.25
C THR A 43 -35.61 34.38 -10.12
N ARG A 44 -36.03 33.21 -10.64
CA ARG A 44 -37.45 32.77 -10.58
C ARG A 44 -38.02 32.83 -9.16
N LYS A 45 -37.24 32.35 -8.17
CA LYS A 45 -37.64 32.35 -6.75
C LYS A 45 -37.84 33.77 -6.21
N ASN A 46 -36.90 34.68 -6.46
CA ASN A 46 -36.98 36.04 -5.94
C ASN A 46 -38.07 36.86 -6.64
N MET A 47 -38.26 36.67 -7.96
CA MET A 47 -39.36 37.30 -8.69
C MET A 47 -40.73 36.81 -8.22
N TYR A 48 -40.86 35.52 -7.90
CA TYR A 48 -42.08 34.98 -7.28
C TYR A 48 -42.34 35.64 -5.92
N ILE A 49 -41.33 35.70 -5.05
CA ILE A 49 -41.43 36.36 -3.74
C ILE A 49 -41.81 37.84 -3.88
N LEU A 50 -41.16 38.58 -4.78
CA LEU A 50 -41.46 39.98 -5.07
C LEU A 50 -42.87 40.17 -5.60
N SER A 51 -43.35 39.26 -6.45
CA SER A 51 -44.72 39.30 -6.98
C SER A 51 -45.75 39.09 -5.86
N VAL A 52 -45.52 38.11 -4.98
CA VAL A 52 -46.37 37.86 -3.80
C VAL A 52 -46.36 39.05 -2.83
N LEU A 53 -45.17 39.60 -2.52
CA LEU A 53 -45.04 40.78 -1.67
C LEU A 53 -45.74 42.00 -2.27
N THR A 54 -45.66 42.19 -3.59
CA THR A 54 -46.36 43.28 -4.29
C THR A 54 -47.87 43.14 -4.17
N ILE A 55 -48.40 41.92 -4.34
CA ILE A 55 -49.84 41.65 -4.18
C ILE A 55 -50.28 41.94 -2.75
N ILE A 56 -49.53 41.47 -1.74
CA ILE A 56 -49.84 41.69 -0.31
C ILE A 56 -49.76 43.18 0.04
N PHE A 57 -48.68 43.86 -0.37
CA PHE A 57 -48.49 45.30 -0.13
C PHE A 57 -49.61 46.11 -0.77
N ASN A 58 -49.98 45.77 -2.00
CA ASN A 58 -51.08 46.42 -2.68
C ASN A 58 -52.39 46.19 -1.89
N ILE A 59 -52.72 44.96 -1.44
CA ILE A 59 -53.94 44.70 -0.65
C ILE A 59 -53.97 45.55 0.63
N PHE A 60 -52.83 45.66 1.30
CA PHE A 60 -52.68 46.50 2.49
C PHE A 60 -52.89 47.99 2.19
N LEU A 61 -52.28 48.50 1.11
CA LEU A 61 -52.44 49.88 0.67
C LEU A 61 -53.90 50.19 0.28
N ALA A 62 -54.57 49.27 -0.40
CA ALA A 62 -55.98 49.41 -0.77
C ALA A 62 -56.87 49.56 0.47
N ASN A 63 -56.62 48.80 1.54
CA ASN A 63 -57.35 48.93 2.80
C ASN A 63 -57.11 50.30 3.47
N ILE A 64 -55.87 50.78 3.51
CA ILE A 64 -55.55 52.11 4.08
C ILE A 64 -56.25 53.21 3.31
N VAL A 65 -56.15 53.20 1.97
CA VAL A 65 -56.74 54.25 1.12
C VAL A 65 -58.26 54.22 1.21
N THR A 66 -58.88 53.03 1.23
CA THR A 66 -60.34 52.89 1.38
C THR A 66 -60.81 53.45 2.72
N ASN A 67 -60.12 53.15 3.82
CA ASN A 67 -60.45 53.66 5.15
C ASN A 67 -60.24 55.18 5.26
N PHE A 68 -59.16 55.70 4.68
CA PHE A 68 -58.86 57.13 4.67
C PHE A 68 -59.94 57.93 3.93
N ILE A 69 -60.34 57.47 2.74
CA ILE A 69 -61.37 58.15 1.94
C ILE A 69 -62.77 57.98 2.57
N PHE A 70 -63.09 56.82 3.13
CA PHE A 70 -64.35 56.62 3.86
C PHE A 70 -64.49 57.60 5.03
N ASN A 71 -63.40 57.84 5.77
CA ASN A 71 -63.36 58.86 6.82
C ASN A 71 -63.58 60.28 6.28
N ILE A 72 -63.02 60.62 5.12
CA ILE A 72 -63.27 61.91 4.46
C ILE A 72 -64.76 62.06 4.10
N ILE A 73 -65.35 61.04 3.48
CA ILE A 73 -66.76 61.06 3.05
C ILE A 73 -67.71 61.16 4.26
N ASN A 74 -67.45 60.40 5.33
CA ASN A 74 -68.25 60.46 6.55
C ASN A 74 -68.14 61.81 7.26
N ASN A 75 -66.93 62.40 7.32
CA ASN A 75 -66.76 63.74 7.85
C ASN A 75 -67.53 64.78 7.02
N PHE A 76 -67.54 64.66 5.70
CA PHE A 76 -68.35 65.52 4.83
C PHE A 76 -69.86 65.36 5.05
N LYS A 77 -70.36 64.13 5.24
CA LYS A 77 -71.77 63.85 5.61
C LYS A 77 -72.15 64.37 7.00
N TYR A 78 -71.21 64.44 7.93
CA TYR A 78 -71.44 64.98 9.27
C TYR A 78 -71.48 66.51 9.28
N ILE A 79 -70.58 67.17 8.53
CA ILE A 79 -70.57 68.64 8.36
C ILE A 79 -71.89 69.14 7.75
N THR A 80 -72.45 68.39 6.80
CA THR A 80 -73.75 68.71 6.18
C THR A 80 -74.95 68.48 7.10
N LYS A 81 -74.87 67.56 8.08
CA LYS A 81 -75.89 67.36 9.13
C LYS A 81 -75.82 68.40 10.25
N VAL A 82 -74.63 68.89 10.60
CA VAL A 82 -74.45 69.92 11.63
C VAL A 82 -75.02 71.28 11.19
N ASN A 83 -75.07 71.58 9.89
CA ASN A 83 -75.73 72.78 9.37
C ASN A 83 -77.27 72.80 9.52
N GLN A 84 -77.90 71.74 10.03
CA GLN A 84 -79.34 71.71 10.33
C GLN A 84 -79.68 71.95 11.82
N PHE A 85 -78.69 72.01 12.71
CA PHE A 85 -78.88 72.31 14.14
C PHE A 85 -78.02 73.52 14.53
N ASP A 86 -78.43 74.73 14.11
CA ASP A 86 -78.00 75.99 14.72
C ASP A 86 -78.94 77.13 14.25
N LYS A 87 -80.17 77.11 14.77
CA LYS A 87 -81.08 78.28 14.79
C LYS A 87 -81.66 78.41 16.20
N ALA A 88 -80.81 78.58 17.21
CA ALA A 88 -81.19 79.18 18.49
C ALA A 88 -79.96 79.60 19.32
N ASN A 89 -79.96 80.88 19.70
CA ASN A 89 -79.20 81.55 20.74
C ASN A 89 -77.66 81.69 20.64
N ILE A 90 -77.28 82.96 20.51
CA ILE A 90 -75.94 83.52 20.50
C ILE A 90 -75.61 83.89 21.95
N LEU A 91 -74.96 83.01 22.71
CA LEU A 91 -74.19 83.31 23.95
C LEU A 91 -73.64 82.00 24.55
N ASP A 92 -72.62 81.41 23.90
CA ASP A 92 -71.44 80.81 24.55
C ASP A 92 -70.54 80.15 23.49
N LYS A 93 -69.54 80.88 22.99
CA LYS A 93 -68.65 80.41 21.90
C LYS A 93 -67.38 79.70 22.41
N THR A 94 -67.10 79.71 23.70
CA THR A 94 -65.87 79.14 24.27
C THR A 94 -66.00 77.69 24.71
N GLU A 95 -67.20 77.22 25.09
CA GLU A 95 -67.42 75.83 25.51
C GLU A 95 -67.59 74.85 24.32
N ILE A 96 -68.13 75.33 23.20
CA ILE A 96 -68.40 74.52 22.00
C ILE A 96 -67.10 74.17 21.23
N ILE A 97 -66.08 75.03 21.28
CA ILE A 97 -64.79 74.79 20.59
C ILE A 97 -63.93 73.79 21.37
N SER A 98 -63.95 73.84 22.71
CA SER A 98 -63.30 72.86 23.59
C SER A 98 -63.90 71.45 23.42
N ASN A 99 -65.23 71.34 23.38
CA ASN A 99 -65.91 70.07 23.15
C ASN A 99 -65.73 69.53 21.72
N ARG A 100 -65.60 70.40 20.70
CA ARG A 100 -65.31 69.98 19.31
C ARG A 100 -63.91 69.38 19.15
N MET A 101 -62.89 69.96 19.79
CA MET A 101 -61.52 69.42 19.74
C MET A 101 -61.41 68.10 20.52
N SER A 102 -62.09 68.00 21.66
CA SER A 102 -62.12 66.79 22.48
C SER A 102 -62.83 65.62 21.77
N TYR A 103 -63.90 65.88 21.00
CA TYR A 103 -64.62 64.85 20.25
C TYR A 103 -63.90 64.38 18.99
N ILE A 104 -63.18 65.29 18.29
CA ILE A 104 -62.29 64.92 17.17
C ILE A 104 -61.13 64.04 17.69
N PHE A 105 -60.63 64.30 18.91
CA PHE A 105 -59.58 63.51 19.53
C PHE A 105 -60.07 62.13 20.02
N LEU A 106 -61.26 62.04 20.63
CA LEU A 106 -61.87 60.78 21.06
C LEU A 106 -62.30 59.87 19.90
N ASN A 107 -62.73 60.44 18.76
CA ASN A 107 -63.11 59.62 17.61
C ASN A 107 -61.91 59.11 16.80
N ASN A 108 -60.74 59.76 16.92
CA ASN A 108 -59.48 59.23 16.42
C ASN A 108 -58.97 58.03 17.24
N GLN A 109 -59.46 57.81 18.47
CA GLN A 109 -59.13 56.60 19.24
C GLN A 109 -59.83 55.33 18.70
N LYS A 110 -60.88 55.50 17.88
CA LYS A 110 -61.52 54.43 17.09
C LYS A 110 -60.86 54.16 15.73
N LEU A 111 -59.65 54.68 15.47
CA LEU A 111 -58.85 54.35 14.28
C LEU A 111 -58.40 52.87 14.21
N ILE A 112 -58.69 52.05 15.22
CA ILE A 112 -58.26 50.64 15.33
C ILE A 112 -59.44 49.66 15.17
N ASP A 113 -60.68 50.10 14.93
CA ASP A 113 -61.76 49.17 14.61
C ASP A 113 -61.74 48.79 13.11
N LEU A 114 -61.03 47.69 12.83
CA LEU A 114 -60.92 46.98 11.53
C LEU A 114 -62.23 46.27 11.15
N THR A 115 -63.40 46.83 11.45
CA THR A 115 -64.69 46.22 11.06
C THR A 115 -65.03 46.55 9.61
N ILE A 116 -64.80 45.56 8.75
CA ILE A 116 -65.14 45.57 7.32
C ILE A 116 -66.67 45.74 7.18
N LYS A 117 -67.14 46.92 6.74
CA LYS A 117 -68.48 47.06 6.17
C LYS A 117 -68.38 47.18 4.64
N PRO A 118 -69.12 46.36 3.88
CA PRO A 118 -69.02 46.36 2.42
C PRO A 118 -69.57 47.68 1.87
N ASN A 119 -68.67 48.47 1.28
CA ASN A 119 -68.98 49.77 0.69
C ASN A 119 -69.44 49.56 -0.76
N GLN A 120 -70.42 50.34 -1.25
CA GLN A 120 -71.08 50.15 -2.57
C GLN A 120 -70.15 50.34 -3.79
N HIS A 121 -68.89 50.72 -3.58
CA HIS A 121 -67.89 50.94 -4.64
C HIS A 121 -66.73 49.92 -4.62
N LEU A 122 -66.83 48.84 -3.84
CA LEU A 122 -65.81 47.79 -3.73
C LEU A 122 -65.36 47.25 -5.10
N LEU A 123 -66.30 47.07 -6.03
CA LEU A 123 -66.05 46.51 -7.35
C LEU A 123 -65.14 47.41 -8.21
N ILE A 124 -65.36 48.72 -8.19
CA ILE A 124 -64.57 49.70 -8.97
C ILE A 124 -63.13 49.75 -8.47
N TRP A 125 -62.96 49.70 -7.15
CA TRP A 125 -61.62 49.68 -6.54
C TRP A 125 -60.88 48.37 -6.80
N LEU A 126 -61.57 47.23 -6.79
CA LEU A 126 -60.99 45.94 -7.20
C LEU A 126 -60.51 45.96 -8.68
N ILE A 127 -61.22 46.67 -9.56
CA ILE A 127 -60.83 46.82 -10.97
C ILE A 127 -59.59 47.71 -11.12
N LEU A 128 -59.56 48.89 -10.50
CA LEU A 128 -58.38 49.76 -10.54
C LEU A 128 -57.14 49.11 -9.89
N PHE A 129 -57.37 48.34 -8.82
CA PHE A 129 -56.34 47.58 -8.12
C PHE A 129 -55.74 46.45 -8.96
N SER A 130 -56.60 45.66 -9.61
CA SER A 130 -56.17 44.59 -10.50
C SER A 130 -55.40 45.14 -11.70
N ALA A 131 -55.82 46.29 -12.25
CA ALA A 131 -55.09 46.99 -13.30
C ALA A 131 -53.69 47.46 -12.84
N MET A 132 -53.56 48.08 -11.67
CA MET A 132 -52.26 48.51 -11.14
C MET A 132 -51.34 47.34 -10.81
N THR A 133 -51.89 46.26 -10.26
CA THR A 133 -51.16 45.02 -9.99
C THR A 133 -50.66 44.38 -11.28
N LEU A 134 -51.47 44.36 -12.35
CA LEU A 134 -51.05 43.89 -13.67
C LEU A 134 -49.93 44.73 -14.28
N ILE A 135 -49.96 46.05 -14.11
CA ILE A 135 -48.88 46.94 -14.58
C ILE A 135 -47.56 46.64 -13.86
N ILE A 136 -47.59 46.50 -12.53
CA ILE A 136 -46.39 46.20 -11.74
C ILE A 136 -45.88 44.79 -12.05
N LEU A 137 -46.77 43.80 -12.18
CA LEU A 137 -46.39 42.44 -12.59
C LEU A 137 -45.78 42.42 -13.99
N ARG A 138 -46.30 43.22 -14.94
CA ARG A 138 -45.73 43.36 -16.27
C ARG A 138 -44.35 44.03 -16.23
N PHE A 139 -44.16 45.03 -15.38
CA PHE A 139 -42.85 45.65 -15.14
C PHE A 139 -41.86 44.65 -14.53
N LEU A 140 -42.27 43.91 -13.50
CA LEU A 140 -41.49 42.85 -12.87
C LEU A 140 -41.13 41.75 -13.90
N TYR A 141 -42.06 41.36 -14.76
CA TYR A 141 -41.80 40.42 -15.85
C TYR A 141 -40.78 40.97 -16.86
N LYS A 142 -40.94 42.22 -17.32
CA LYS A 142 -39.95 42.87 -18.18
C LYS A 142 -38.57 42.99 -17.51
N PHE A 143 -38.54 43.31 -16.22
CA PHE A 143 -37.31 43.38 -15.43
C PHE A 143 -36.63 42.01 -15.32
N TYR A 144 -37.41 40.96 -15.06
CA TYR A 144 -36.95 39.56 -15.05
C TYR A 144 -36.39 39.15 -16.41
N VAL A 145 -37.10 39.44 -17.50
CA VAL A 145 -36.64 39.11 -18.86
C VAL A 145 -35.36 39.88 -19.22
N ALA A 146 -35.23 41.13 -18.79
CA ALA A 146 -34.05 41.96 -19.07
C ALA A 146 -32.81 41.57 -18.26
N HIS A 147 -32.97 41.02 -17.04
CA HIS A 147 -31.86 40.73 -16.12
C HIS A 147 -31.68 39.25 -15.78
N ARG A 148 -32.51 38.35 -16.33
CA ARG A 148 -32.28 36.90 -16.26
C ARG A 148 -31.00 36.57 -17.03
N LYS A 149 -30.24 35.59 -16.54
CA LYS A 149 -29.14 35.01 -17.32
C LYS A 149 -29.71 34.33 -18.56
N MET A 150 -29.60 34.96 -19.73
CA MET A 150 -30.14 34.45 -21.01
C MET A 150 -29.26 33.34 -21.62
N HIS A 151 -27.98 33.28 -21.25
CA HIS A 151 -26.96 32.47 -21.94
C HIS A 151 -26.30 31.38 -21.09
N TYR A 152 -26.88 31.01 -19.94
CA TYR A 152 -26.28 29.98 -19.07
C TYR A 152 -26.19 28.63 -19.80
N GLY A 153 -24.98 28.05 -19.87
CA GLY A 153 -24.74 26.73 -20.43
C GLY A 153 -24.81 26.61 -21.96
N GLN A 154 -24.99 27.71 -22.70
CA GLN A 154 -25.09 27.66 -24.18
C GLN A 154 -23.79 27.20 -24.87
N LYS A 155 -22.64 27.47 -24.25
CA LYS A 155 -21.30 27.18 -24.76
C LYS A 155 -20.47 26.36 -23.76
N GLY A 156 -21.13 25.71 -22.80
CA GLY A 156 -20.52 24.92 -21.71
C GLY A 156 -20.95 25.39 -20.32
N ASP A 157 -21.10 24.46 -19.39
CA ASP A 157 -21.55 24.67 -18.01
C ASP A 157 -20.54 24.17 -16.96
N ALA A 158 -19.30 23.88 -17.37
CA ALA A 158 -18.26 23.39 -16.46
C ALA A 158 -17.99 24.37 -15.31
N LYS A 159 -17.77 23.82 -14.11
CA LYS A 159 -17.42 24.57 -12.90
C LYS A 159 -16.44 23.79 -12.03
N PHE A 160 -15.74 24.48 -11.13
CA PHE A 160 -15.00 23.81 -10.08
C PHE A 160 -15.90 23.42 -8.91
N ALA A 161 -15.60 22.29 -8.27
CA ALA A 161 -16.28 21.84 -7.07
C ALA A 161 -16.05 22.79 -5.89
N GLU A 162 -17.09 23.08 -5.12
CA GLU A 162 -16.97 23.90 -3.92
C GLU A 162 -16.56 23.06 -2.70
N ILE A 163 -15.82 23.64 -1.75
CA ILE A 163 -15.42 22.93 -0.52
C ILE A 163 -16.61 22.34 0.26
N LYS A 164 -17.78 22.98 0.22
CA LYS A 164 -19.01 22.48 0.85
C LYS A 164 -19.54 21.22 0.16
N GLU A 165 -19.38 21.11 -1.16
CA GLU A 165 -19.72 19.92 -1.93
C GLU A 165 -18.70 18.83 -1.60
N LEU A 166 -17.39 19.15 -1.61
CA LEU A 166 -16.31 18.19 -1.32
C LEU A 166 -16.39 17.57 0.07
N LYS A 167 -16.74 18.35 1.10
CA LYS A 167 -16.94 17.83 2.47
C LYS A 167 -18.06 16.78 2.57
N LYS A 168 -18.98 16.71 1.61
CA LYS A 168 -20.00 15.64 1.53
C LYS A 168 -19.50 14.42 0.76
N GLN A 169 -18.49 14.59 -0.09
CA GLN A 169 -18.02 13.58 -1.04
C GLN A 169 -16.81 12.78 -0.55
N TYR A 170 -16.06 13.34 0.39
CA TYR A 170 -14.78 12.81 0.87
C TYR A 170 -14.71 12.78 2.38
N VAL A 171 -13.89 11.87 2.91
CA VAL A 171 -13.64 11.76 4.35
C VAL A 171 -12.63 12.81 4.76
N SER A 172 -12.89 13.49 5.86
CA SER A 172 -11.98 14.50 6.40
C SER A 172 -11.10 13.93 7.49
N VAL A 173 -9.78 14.06 7.31
CA VAL A 173 -8.77 13.62 8.29
C VAL A 173 -7.94 14.79 8.79
N PRO A 174 -7.43 14.73 10.03
CA PRO A 174 -6.49 15.74 10.54
C PRO A 174 -5.22 15.81 9.70
N GLN A 175 -4.63 17.02 9.61
CA GLN A 175 -3.42 17.26 8.82
C GLN A 175 -2.21 16.45 9.29
N GLN A 176 -2.01 16.26 10.59
CA GLN A 176 -0.83 15.58 11.13
C GLN A 176 -1.05 15.00 12.54
N CYS A 177 -0.03 14.28 13.04
CA CYS A 177 0.15 13.74 14.39
C CYS A 177 -0.87 12.71 14.90
N THR A 178 -2.13 12.79 14.51
CA THR A 178 -3.18 11.92 15.03
C THR A 178 -3.49 10.78 14.08
N GLU A 179 -3.41 9.54 14.58
CA GLU A 179 -4.00 8.39 13.89
C GLU A 179 -5.51 8.61 13.71
N TYR A 180 -6.07 8.06 12.64
CA TYR A 180 -7.49 8.18 12.35
C TYR A 180 -8.09 6.83 11.97
N LYS A 181 -9.35 6.62 12.37
CA LYS A 181 -10.08 5.38 12.07
C LYS A 181 -10.50 5.36 10.61
N GLY A 182 -10.29 4.23 9.95
CA GLY A 182 -10.75 3.95 8.59
C GLY A 182 -9.60 3.65 7.62
N GLN A 183 -9.91 3.77 6.33
CA GLN A 183 -9.00 3.42 5.24
C GLN A 183 -7.98 4.54 4.93
N PRO A 184 -6.80 4.19 4.41
CA PRO A 184 -5.88 5.12 3.77
C PRO A 184 -6.51 5.78 2.54
N GLY A 185 -5.95 6.88 2.06
CA GLY A 185 -6.51 7.60 0.93
C GLY A 185 -5.63 8.70 0.36
N VAL A 186 -5.93 9.09 -0.87
CA VAL A 186 -5.15 10.10 -1.61
C VAL A 186 -5.64 11.50 -1.22
N PRO A 187 -4.77 12.45 -0.83
CA PRO A 187 -5.17 13.81 -0.53
C PRO A 187 -5.69 14.52 -1.80
N ILE A 188 -6.94 14.96 -1.76
CA ILE A 188 -7.59 15.63 -2.90
C ILE A 188 -7.67 17.13 -2.68
N THR A 189 -7.93 17.57 -1.45
CA THR A 189 -7.95 18.99 -1.10
C THR A 189 -7.63 19.16 0.38
N HIS A 190 -7.18 20.36 0.74
CA HIS A 190 -6.94 20.76 2.13
C HIS A 190 -7.92 21.87 2.51
N TYR A 191 -8.22 22.01 3.80
CA TYR A 191 -8.91 23.19 4.30
C TYR A 191 -8.62 23.39 5.79
N ASN A 192 -8.83 24.62 6.27
CA ASN A 192 -8.68 24.96 7.68
C ASN A 192 -10.05 25.15 8.35
N ASP A 193 -10.26 24.54 9.53
CA ASP A 193 -11.53 24.66 10.26
C ASP A 193 -11.70 26.00 11.02
N LEU A 194 -10.60 26.69 11.34
CA LEU A 194 -10.66 27.96 12.05
C LEU A 194 -10.96 29.17 11.12
N PRO A 195 -11.87 30.08 11.51
CA PRO A 195 -12.08 31.35 10.83
C PRO A 195 -10.80 32.20 10.78
N LYS A 196 -10.57 32.93 9.67
CA LYS A 196 -9.39 33.80 9.45
C LYS A 196 -9.04 34.72 10.63
N ILE A 197 -10.03 35.15 11.41
CA ILE A 197 -9.86 36.03 12.58
C ILE A 197 -8.91 35.45 13.64
N PHE A 198 -8.85 34.12 13.78
CA PHE A 198 -7.95 33.46 14.73
C PHE A 198 -6.56 33.16 14.16
N ARG A 199 -6.33 33.40 12.85
CA ARG A 199 -5.04 33.20 12.17
C ARG A 199 -4.07 34.39 12.34
N ALA A 200 -4.54 35.51 12.90
CA ALA A 200 -3.79 36.77 12.99
C ALA A 200 -3.09 37.01 14.34
N VAL A 201 -2.96 36.00 15.19
CA VAL A 201 -2.08 36.10 16.37
C VAL A 201 -0.65 35.83 15.89
N PRO A 202 0.26 36.81 15.90
CA PRO A 202 1.64 36.57 15.49
C PRO A 202 2.26 35.53 16.42
N LEU A 203 3.03 34.59 15.86
CA LEU A 203 4.03 33.84 16.60
C LEU A 203 4.94 34.86 17.31
N ILE A 204 4.76 35.04 18.63
CA ILE A 204 5.70 35.82 19.43
C ILE A 204 6.98 35.01 19.50
N LYS A 205 8.04 35.45 18.81
CA LYS A 205 9.40 34.94 19.01
C LYS A 205 9.84 35.24 20.45
N LEU A 206 9.91 34.21 21.28
CA LEU A 206 10.55 34.25 22.60
C LEU A 206 11.96 33.65 22.48
N GLY A 207 12.93 34.48 22.06
CA GLY A 207 14.37 34.17 22.13
C GLY A 207 14.94 33.14 21.14
N GLU A 208 16.25 32.90 21.26
CA GLU A 208 17.10 32.09 20.36
C GLU A 208 17.05 30.56 20.60
N LYS A 209 16.21 30.07 21.51
CA LYS A 209 15.99 28.62 21.67
C LYS A 209 14.66 28.23 21.04
N GLN A 210 14.70 27.41 19.99
CA GLN A 210 13.53 26.73 19.44
C GLN A 210 12.97 25.75 20.48
N LEU A 211 12.16 26.26 21.41
CA LEU A 211 11.23 25.43 22.17
C LEU A 211 9.96 25.31 21.34
N ILE A 212 9.76 24.13 20.72
CA ILE A 212 8.47 23.73 20.15
C ILE A 212 7.48 23.64 21.31
N ASN A 213 6.83 24.76 21.59
CA ASN A 213 5.86 24.87 22.68
C ASN A 213 4.63 24.00 22.31
N PRO A 214 4.07 23.16 23.19
CA PRO A 214 2.86 22.37 22.93
C PRO A 214 1.65 23.18 22.43
N LEU A 215 1.66 24.51 22.59
CA LEU A 215 0.69 25.44 22.02
C LEU A 215 0.75 25.58 20.49
N SER A 216 1.90 25.36 19.83
CA SER A 216 1.99 25.44 18.36
C SER A 216 1.15 24.36 17.68
N LYS A 217 1.10 23.14 18.24
CA LYS A 217 0.21 22.04 17.82
C LYS A 217 -1.28 22.42 17.85
N LEU A 218 -1.69 23.41 18.66
CA LEU A 218 -3.07 23.90 18.72
C LEU A 218 -3.44 24.83 17.54
N PHE A 219 -2.45 25.39 16.83
CA PHE A 219 -2.63 26.33 15.72
C PHE A 219 -2.59 25.65 14.33
N TYR A 220 -2.13 24.40 14.23
CA TYR A 220 -2.19 23.59 13.00
C TYR A 220 -3.55 22.90 12.84
N ASN A 221 -4.62 23.69 12.66
CA ASN A 221 -6.01 23.21 12.50
C ASN A 221 -6.41 22.96 11.04
N GLY A 222 -5.47 22.46 10.22
CA GLY A 222 -5.74 22.04 8.86
C GLY A 222 -6.24 20.60 8.79
N ARG A 223 -6.99 20.30 7.73
CA ARG A 223 -7.56 18.99 7.47
C ARG A 223 -7.46 18.66 6.00
N TYR A 224 -7.24 17.39 5.69
CA TYR A 224 -7.33 16.88 4.34
C TYR A 224 -8.71 16.27 4.10
N LEU A 225 -9.22 16.45 2.89
CA LEU A 225 -10.22 15.57 2.31
C LEU A 225 -9.51 14.53 1.46
N ILE A 226 -9.72 13.27 1.80
CA ILE A 226 -9.02 12.15 1.19
C ILE A 226 -9.98 11.26 0.40
N ASP A 227 -9.49 10.75 -0.73
CA ASP A 227 -10.16 9.73 -1.52
C ASP A 227 -9.73 8.34 -1.03
N GLN A 228 -10.66 7.63 -0.39
CA GLN A 228 -10.43 6.29 0.17
C GLN A 228 -10.80 5.17 -0.81
N ASP A 229 -11.38 5.52 -1.97
CA ASP A 229 -11.82 4.58 -2.99
C ASP A 229 -10.60 3.82 -3.56
N THR A 230 -10.86 2.62 -4.10
CA THR A 230 -9.80 1.81 -4.73
C THR A 230 -9.59 2.30 -6.16
N ILE A 231 -8.68 3.27 -6.32
CA ILE A 231 -8.39 3.96 -7.59
C ILE A 231 -6.89 4.02 -7.89
N ASN A 232 -6.53 4.07 -9.16
CA ASN A 232 -5.21 4.44 -9.63
C ASN A 232 -5.15 5.96 -9.81
N VAL A 233 -3.99 6.55 -9.52
CA VAL A 233 -3.78 8.00 -9.55
C VAL A 233 -2.59 8.36 -10.41
N MET A 234 -2.75 9.37 -11.25
CA MET A 234 -1.65 9.99 -11.98
C MET A 234 -1.38 11.38 -11.43
N VAL A 235 -0.17 11.63 -10.95
CA VAL A 235 0.28 12.94 -10.45
C VAL A 235 1.24 13.56 -11.45
N ILE A 236 0.95 14.78 -11.89
CA ILE A 236 1.66 15.45 -12.98
C ILE A 236 2.36 16.70 -12.44
N GLY A 237 3.69 16.69 -12.50
CA GLY A 237 4.54 17.77 -12.00
C GLY A 237 5.94 17.73 -12.59
N THR A 238 6.43 18.81 -13.21
CA THR A 238 7.82 18.89 -13.68
C THR A 238 8.83 18.76 -12.53
N SER A 239 10.11 18.55 -12.84
CA SER A 239 11.16 18.63 -11.82
C SER A 239 11.07 19.95 -11.04
N ARG A 240 11.30 19.89 -9.72
CA ARG A 240 11.20 21.02 -8.77
C ARG A 240 9.82 21.69 -8.66
N SER A 241 8.75 21.08 -9.18
CA SER A 241 7.37 21.56 -8.99
C SER A 241 6.81 21.35 -7.57
N GLY A 242 7.47 20.50 -6.77
CA GLY A 242 7.04 20.15 -5.42
C GLY A 242 6.28 18.82 -5.30
N LYS A 243 6.31 17.93 -6.31
CA LYS A 243 5.64 16.60 -6.27
C LYS A 243 5.88 15.84 -4.96
N GLY A 244 7.15 15.65 -4.59
CA GLY A 244 7.55 14.96 -3.37
C GLY A 244 6.97 15.62 -2.11
N GLU A 245 7.18 16.93 -2.01
CA GLU A 245 6.80 17.76 -0.86
C GLU A 245 5.29 17.94 -0.69
N SER A 246 4.50 18.07 -1.75
CA SER A 246 3.07 18.36 -1.67
C SER A 246 2.16 17.14 -1.83
N MET A 247 2.67 16.03 -2.35
CA MET A 247 1.90 14.81 -2.60
C MET A 247 2.51 13.56 -1.98
N VAL A 248 3.76 13.20 -2.34
CA VAL A 248 4.35 11.90 -1.93
C VAL A 248 4.43 11.77 -0.41
N PHE A 249 5.06 12.73 0.28
CA PHE A 249 5.20 12.70 1.73
C PHE A 249 3.85 12.88 2.45
N PRO A 250 3.00 13.89 2.12
CA PRO A 250 1.68 13.99 2.74
C PRO A 250 0.79 12.76 2.54
N ALA A 251 0.80 12.14 1.35
CA ALA A 251 0.03 10.91 1.12
C ALA A 251 0.58 9.73 1.94
N THR A 252 1.91 9.62 2.06
CA THR A 252 2.56 8.63 2.93
C THR A 252 2.19 8.83 4.41
N ASP A 253 2.21 10.07 4.89
CA ASP A 253 1.78 10.40 6.25
C ASP A 253 0.30 10.01 6.49
N ILE A 254 -0.60 10.40 5.59
CA ILE A 254 -2.02 10.07 5.68
C ILE A 254 -2.21 8.55 5.72
N ASP A 255 -1.63 7.82 4.78
CA ASP A 255 -1.80 6.37 4.66
C ASP A 255 -1.32 5.63 5.93
N THR A 256 -0.20 6.06 6.49
CA THR A 256 0.47 5.39 7.63
C THR A 256 -0.14 5.77 8.98
N ARG A 257 -0.98 6.81 9.05
CA ARG A 257 -1.81 7.18 10.22
C ARG A 257 -3.19 6.51 10.23
N ALA A 258 -3.61 5.90 9.13
CA ALA A 258 -4.88 5.18 9.08
C ALA A 258 -4.84 3.98 10.03
N SER A 259 -5.98 3.63 10.64
CA SER A 259 -6.07 2.41 11.45
C SER A 259 -5.91 1.13 10.61
N GLU A 260 -6.24 1.19 9.32
CA GLU A 260 -6.07 0.10 8.34
C GLU A 260 -4.89 0.39 7.40
N LYS A 261 -3.67 0.41 7.97
CA LYS A 261 -2.41 0.78 7.32
C LYS A 261 -2.12 -0.05 6.06
N PRO A 262 -1.98 0.52 4.85
CA PRO A 262 -1.62 -0.23 3.66
C PRO A 262 -0.14 -0.63 3.68
N SER A 263 0.22 -1.68 2.96
CA SER A 263 1.61 -1.90 2.56
C SER A 263 1.99 -0.94 1.42
N LEU A 264 3.23 -0.48 1.42
CA LEU A 264 3.71 0.57 0.52
C LEU A 264 4.90 0.08 -0.28
N VAL A 265 4.95 0.39 -1.58
CA VAL A 265 6.08 0.08 -2.46
C VAL A 265 6.47 1.35 -3.18
N PHE A 266 7.67 1.86 -2.95
CA PHE A 266 8.15 3.13 -3.47
C PHE A 266 9.19 2.92 -4.57
N ASN A 267 9.07 3.68 -5.66
CA ASN A 267 10.23 4.00 -6.48
C ASN A 267 10.89 5.25 -5.90
N ASP A 268 12.18 5.19 -5.56
CA ASP A 268 12.91 6.24 -4.87
C ASP A 268 14.31 6.44 -5.47
N PRO A 269 14.41 7.03 -6.68
CA PRO A 269 15.68 7.10 -7.41
C PRO A 269 16.77 7.88 -6.66
N LYS A 270 16.40 8.81 -5.78
CA LYS A 270 17.34 9.62 -4.99
C LYS A 270 17.53 9.10 -3.59
N GLY A 271 16.69 8.15 -3.16
CA GLY A 271 16.71 7.61 -1.82
C GLY A 271 16.25 8.60 -0.73
N GLU A 272 15.77 9.78 -1.11
CA GLU A 272 15.27 10.83 -0.21
C GLU A 272 13.98 10.39 0.51
N LEU A 273 13.16 9.55 -0.15
CA LEU A 273 11.93 9.05 0.45
C LEU A 273 12.22 8.04 1.56
N TYR A 274 13.17 7.14 1.33
CA TYR A 274 13.64 6.18 2.33
C TYR A 274 14.23 6.94 3.52
N ALA A 275 15.23 7.78 3.28
CA ALA A 275 15.92 8.49 4.35
C ALA A 275 14.98 9.40 5.15
N GLY A 276 14.06 10.08 4.46
CA GLY A 276 13.06 10.93 5.11
C GLY A 276 11.94 10.17 5.82
N SER A 277 11.67 8.90 5.49
CA SER A 277 10.50 8.18 6.03
C SER A 277 10.85 7.01 6.95
N TYR A 278 12.09 6.51 6.93
CA TYR A 278 12.49 5.25 7.56
C TYR A 278 12.09 5.19 9.04
N GLU A 279 12.58 6.14 9.85
CA GLU A 279 12.32 6.18 11.30
C GLU A 279 10.82 6.27 11.60
N THR A 280 10.09 7.13 10.88
CA THR A 280 8.66 7.33 11.11
C THR A 280 7.83 6.12 10.72
N LEU A 281 8.17 5.43 9.64
CA LEU A 281 7.51 4.19 9.27
C LEU A 281 7.77 3.09 10.31
N ARG A 282 9.01 2.93 10.78
CA ARG A 282 9.36 1.99 11.86
C ARG A 282 8.59 2.29 13.15
N LYS A 283 8.57 3.55 13.59
CA LYS A 283 7.76 4.02 14.75
C LYS A 283 6.27 3.75 14.57
N ARG A 284 5.76 3.80 13.33
CA ARG A 284 4.36 3.49 13.00
C ARG A 284 4.08 2.00 12.80
N GLY A 285 5.06 1.14 13.06
CA GLY A 285 4.93 -0.32 13.09
C GLY A 285 5.05 -1.01 11.73
N TYR A 286 5.67 -0.35 10.74
CA TYR A 286 6.01 -0.98 9.47
C TYR A 286 7.30 -1.80 9.58
N ASP A 287 7.36 -2.91 8.86
CA ASP A 287 8.64 -3.48 8.46
C ASP A 287 9.11 -2.77 7.20
N VAL A 288 10.28 -2.14 7.28
CA VAL A 288 10.80 -1.26 6.23
C VAL A 288 12.00 -1.92 5.59
N GLU A 289 11.87 -2.22 4.30
CA GLU A 289 12.87 -2.86 3.46
C GLU A 289 13.35 -1.89 2.39
N VAL A 290 14.61 -2.03 1.96
CA VAL A 290 15.18 -1.21 0.89
C VAL A 290 15.93 -2.07 -0.12
N LEU A 291 15.44 -2.08 -1.35
CA LEU A 291 16.18 -2.60 -2.50
C LEU A 291 17.14 -1.51 -2.97
N ASN A 292 18.38 -1.56 -2.48
CA ASN A 292 19.36 -0.52 -2.76
C ASN A 292 20.22 -0.89 -3.98
N LEU A 293 19.80 -0.50 -5.19
CA LEU A 293 20.59 -0.74 -6.40
C LEU A 293 21.72 0.28 -6.60
N LEU A 294 21.73 1.36 -5.82
CA LEU A 294 22.81 2.35 -5.79
C LEU A 294 24.01 1.80 -5.00
N ASN A 295 23.77 1.21 -3.82
CA ASN A 295 24.76 0.46 -3.06
C ASN A 295 24.17 -0.88 -2.56
N PRO A 296 24.29 -1.97 -3.34
CA PRO A 296 23.66 -3.24 -2.99
C PRO A 296 24.13 -3.87 -1.69
N ASP A 297 25.32 -3.53 -1.17
CA ASP A 297 25.79 -4.04 0.14
C ASP A 297 25.00 -3.47 1.33
N ASP A 298 24.27 -2.37 1.13
CA ASP A 298 23.47 -1.65 2.12
C ASP A 298 21.98 -1.68 1.75
N GLY A 299 21.43 -2.89 1.72
CA GLY A 299 20.04 -3.13 1.40
C GLY A 299 19.57 -4.53 1.74
N MET A 300 18.33 -4.82 1.38
CA MET A 300 17.73 -6.14 1.49
C MET A 300 18.33 -7.09 0.44
N SER A 301 18.39 -8.38 0.74
CA SER A 301 18.75 -9.40 -0.24
C SER A 301 17.54 -9.73 -1.11
N TYR A 302 17.76 -9.91 -2.41
CA TYR A 302 16.70 -10.23 -3.38
C TYR A 302 17.19 -11.24 -4.41
N ASN A 303 16.83 -12.51 -4.21
CA ASN A 303 17.08 -13.57 -5.18
C ASN A 303 15.91 -13.68 -6.16
N MET A 304 16.15 -13.32 -7.42
CA MET A 304 15.15 -13.37 -8.50
C MET A 304 14.63 -14.77 -8.80
N LEU A 305 15.38 -15.81 -8.41
CA LEU A 305 14.98 -17.19 -8.57
C LEU A 305 14.20 -17.73 -7.37
N GLN A 306 14.01 -16.95 -6.30
CA GLN A 306 13.40 -17.45 -5.06
C GLN A 306 12.00 -18.04 -5.29
N ILE A 307 11.12 -17.34 -6.02
CA ILE A 307 9.76 -17.82 -6.28
C ILE A 307 9.73 -19.07 -7.17
N ILE A 308 10.72 -19.22 -8.05
CA ILE A 308 10.86 -20.39 -8.95
C ILE A 308 11.38 -21.58 -8.15
N LYS A 309 12.41 -21.34 -7.32
CA LYS A 309 13.01 -22.29 -6.38
C LYS A 309 11.96 -22.88 -5.44
N ASP A 310 11.13 -22.03 -4.83
CA ASP A 310 10.13 -22.46 -3.85
C ASP A 310 9.08 -23.40 -4.48
N GLU A 311 8.57 -23.08 -5.68
CA GLU A 311 7.60 -23.93 -6.39
C GLU A 311 8.25 -25.21 -6.93
N TYR A 312 9.50 -25.14 -7.41
CA TYR A 312 10.21 -26.33 -7.86
C TYR A 312 10.47 -27.31 -6.71
N ILE A 313 10.93 -26.83 -5.55
CA ILE A 313 11.14 -27.66 -4.35
C ILE A 313 9.81 -28.21 -3.83
N LYS A 314 8.71 -27.46 -3.97
CA LYS A 314 7.37 -27.95 -3.66
C LYS A 314 6.96 -29.12 -4.58
N GLY A 315 7.52 -29.21 -5.78
CA GLY A 315 7.15 -30.16 -6.83
C GLY A 315 6.11 -29.62 -7.83
N ASP A 316 5.81 -28.32 -7.78
CA ASP A 316 4.89 -27.65 -8.71
C ASP A 316 5.67 -27.11 -9.93
N PHE A 317 6.13 -28.06 -10.76
CA PHE A 317 6.98 -27.78 -11.91
C PHE A 317 6.34 -26.85 -12.95
N ALA A 318 5.03 -27.01 -13.19
CA ALA A 318 4.30 -26.17 -14.13
C ALA A 318 4.28 -24.71 -13.67
N GLN A 319 4.13 -24.50 -12.36
CA GLN A 319 4.14 -23.16 -11.81
C GLN A 319 5.55 -22.55 -11.75
N ALA A 320 6.56 -23.36 -11.45
CA ALA A 320 7.95 -22.94 -11.52
C ALA A 320 8.30 -22.48 -12.96
N GLU A 321 7.85 -23.22 -13.98
CA GLU A 321 7.98 -22.85 -15.39
C GLU A 321 7.29 -21.52 -15.72
N ALA A 322 6.04 -21.33 -15.29
CA ALA A 322 5.33 -20.06 -15.52
C ALA A 322 6.05 -18.85 -14.88
N TYR A 323 6.65 -19.03 -13.71
CA TYR A 323 7.45 -17.98 -13.06
C TYR A 323 8.80 -17.74 -13.75
N ALA A 324 9.46 -18.79 -14.26
CA ALA A 324 10.66 -18.65 -15.07
C ALA A 324 10.38 -17.86 -16.36
N VAL A 325 9.28 -18.17 -17.05
CA VAL A 325 8.84 -17.44 -18.24
C VAL A 325 8.54 -15.97 -17.92
N THR A 326 7.89 -15.67 -16.79
CA THR A 326 7.61 -14.29 -16.37
C THR A 326 8.90 -13.50 -16.09
N LEU A 327 9.90 -14.16 -15.49
CA LEU A 327 11.22 -13.58 -15.25
C LEU A 327 11.94 -13.30 -16.58
N THR A 328 11.99 -14.29 -17.49
CA THR A 328 12.70 -14.14 -18.76
C THR A 328 12.02 -13.20 -19.73
N SER A 329 10.68 -13.09 -19.74
CA SER A 329 9.99 -12.07 -20.55
C SER A 329 10.30 -10.64 -20.08
N THR A 330 10.62 -10.46 -18.80
CA THR A 330 11.06 -9.17 -18.26
C THR A 330 12.53 -8.89 -18.60
N LEU A 331 13.38 -9.92 -18.63
CA LEU A 331 14.81 -9.82 -19.00
C LEU A 331 15.03 -9.63 -20.50
N PHE A 332 14.19 -10.26 -21.32
CA PHE A 332 14.25 -10.27 -22.78
C PHE A 332 12.96 -9.67 -23.36
N PRO A 333 12.71 -8.37 -23.18
CA PRO A 333 11.50 -7.75 -23.68
C PRO A 333 11.47 -7.84 -25.21
N SER A 334 10.40 -8.43 -25.76
CA SER A 334 10.19 -8.48 -27.21
C SER A 334 9.93 -7.06 -27.76
N PRO A 335 10.46 -6.71 -28.93
CA PRO A 335 10.23 -5.40 -29.53
C PRO A 335 8.75 -5.21 -29.91
N GLU A 336 8.21 -3.99 -29.79
CA GLU A 336 6.83 -3.68 -30.21
C GLU A 336 6.62 -3.85 -31.73
N SER A 337 7.70 -3.73 -32.52
CA SER A 337 7.70 -3.96 -33.96
C SER A 337 9.04 -4.54 -34.40
N GLY A 338 9.02 -5.62 -35.18
CA GLY A 338 10.22 -6.32 -35.64
C GLY A 338 10.21 -7.81 -35.27
N ASP A 339 11.32 -8.48 -35.53
CA ASP A 339 11.52 -9.90 -35.23
C ASP A 339 11.98 -10.09 -33.79
N SER A 340 11.27 -10.91 -33.02
CA SER A 340 11.57 -11.26 -31.63
C SER A 340 12.40 -12.54 -31.49
N PHE A 341 12.75 -13.20 -32.60
CA PHE A 341 13.43 -14.51 -32.61
C PHE A 341 14.63 -14.58 -31.65
N TRP A 342 15.49 -13.56 -31.65
CA TRP A 342 16.70 -13.55 -30.82
C TRP A 342 16.38 -13.44 -29.32
N GLN A 343 15.42 -12.58 -28.96
CA GLN A 343 14.98 -12.39 -27.58
C GLN A 343 14.24 -13.63 -27.07
N ASP A 344 13.32 -14.17 -27.85
CA ASP A 344 12.51 -15.34 -27.47
C ASP A 344 13.39 -16.60 -27.36
N SER A 345 14.35 -16.78 -28.28
CA SER A 345 15.31 -17.90 -28.22
C SER A 345 16.26 -17.77 -27.03
N ALA A 346 16.76 -16.56 -26.74
CA ALA A 346 17.60 -16.31 -25.57
C ALA A 346 16.82 -16.50 -24.26
N ALA A 347 15.55 -16.10 -24.19
CA ALA A 347 14.67 -16.36 -23.06
C ALA A 347 14.47 -17.87 -22.82
N GLY A 348 14.20 -18.63 -23.89
CA GLY A 348 14.10 -20.09 -23.84
C GLY A 348 15.37 -20.76 -23.32
N LEU A 349 16.54 -20.33 -23.82
CA LEU A 349 17.84 -20.78 -23.32
C LEU A 349 17.99 -20.47 -21.83
N VAL A 350 17.75 -19.23 -21.39
CA VAL A 350 17.93 -18.86 -19.98
C VAL A 350 16.97 -19.63 -19.07
N ASN A 351 15.74 -19.91 -19.50
CA ASN A 351 14.84 -20.77 -18.73
C ASN A 351 15.42 -22.18 -18.56
N ALA A 352 15.97 -22.78 -19.62
CA ALA A 352 16.63 -24.09 -19.55
C ALA A 352 17.79 -24.06 -18.54
N LEU A 353 18.64 -23.03 -18.60
CA LEU A 353 19.77 -22.86 -17.68
C LEU A 353 19.33 -22.67 -16.23
N ILE A 354 18.25 -21.93 -15.96
CA ILE A 354 17.69 -21.77 -14.62
C ILE A 354 17.33 -23.15 -14.04
N PHE A 355 16.63 -23.99 -14.81
CA PHE A 355 16.26 -25.33 -14.34
C PHE A 355 17.46 -26.26 -14.21
N THR A 356 18.49 -26.13 -15.05
CA THR A 356 19.76 -26.84 -14.89
C THR A 356 20.45 -26.47 -13.58
N VAL A 357 20.51 -25.18 -13.24
CA VAL A 357 21.07 -24.70 -11.97
C VAL A 357 20.27 -25.21 -10.78
N ILE A 358 18.94 -25.16 -10.83
CA ILE A 358 18.08 -25.67 -9.77
C ILE A 358 18.34 -27.15 -9.55
N GLN A 359 18.31 -27.96 -10.60
CA GLN A 359 18.52 -29.40 -10.49
C GLN A 359 19.91 -29.73 -9.94
N ARG A 360 20.96 -29.11 -10.49
CA ARG A 360 22.33 -29.31 -10.01
C ARG A 360 22.51 -28.92 -8.54
N ALA A 361 21.94 -27.80 -8.13
CA ALA A 361 22.01 -27.33 -6.75
C ALA A 361 21.25 -28.26 -5.78
N LEU A 362 20.13 -28.83 -6.21
CA LEU A 362 19.37 -29.80 -5.42
C LEU A 362 20.05 -31.17 -5.34
N ASP A 363 20.67 -31.61 -6.44
CA ASP A 363 21.50 -32.82 -6.46
C ASP A 363 22.61 -32.68 -5.41
N GLU A 364 23.30 -31.53 -5.33
CA GLU A 364 24.34 -31.25 -4.31
C GLU A 364 23.79 -30.99 -2.88
N ASN A 365 22.48 -31.04 -2.67
CA ASN A 365 21.81 -30.61 -1.43
C ASN A 365 22.24 -29.18 -0.98
N ARG A 366 22.43 -28.30 -1.95
CA ARG A 366 22.88 -26.90 -1.78
C ARG A 366 21.92 -25.94 -2.47
N PRO A 367 20.64 -25.86 -2.03
CA PRO A 367 19.62 -24.99 -2.63
C PRO A 367 19.96 -23.49 -2.53
N ASP A 368 20.92 -23.11 -1.69
CA ASP A 368 21.50 -21.78 -1.60
C ASP A 368 22.32 -21.38 -2.83
N LYS A 369 22.80 -22.33 -3.63
CA LYS A 369 23.49 -22.06 -4.90
C LYS A 369 22.54 -21.69 -6.05
N ILE A 370 21.22 -21.71 -5.85
CA ILE A 370 20.26 -21.34 -6.88
C ILE A 370 20.23 -19.81 -7.02
N THR A 371 21.06 -19.29 -7.93
CA THR A 371 21.25 -17.83 -8.13
C THR A 371 21.42 -17.50 -9.61
N MET A 372 21.08 -16.27 -10.01
CA MET A 372 21.31 -15.77 -11.37
C MET A 372 22.80 -15.74 -11.75
N ARG A 373 23.70 -15.62 -10.77
CA ARG A 373 25.15 -15.70 -10.98
C ARG A 373 25.55 -17.07 -11.51
N ASN A 374 25.05 -18.14 -10.88
CA ASN A 374 25.36 -19.51 -11.34
C ASN A 374 24.72 -19.84 -12.69
N VAL A 375 23.60 -19.19 -13.06
CA VAL A 375 23.01 -19.29 -14.41
C VAL A 375 23.96 -18.70 -15.46
N TYR A 376 24.54 -17.54 -15.18
CA TYR A 376 25.56 -16.94 -16.03
C TYR A 376 26.83 -17.79 -16.11
N ASP A 377 27.33 -18.26 -14.95
CA ASP A 377 28.56 -19.06 -14.90
C ASP A 377 28.41 -20.37 -15.67
N LEU A 378 27.23 -21.02 -15.60
CA LEU A 378 26.90 -22.19 -16.41
C LEU A 378 27.03 -21.89 -17.91
N LEU A 379 26.38 -20.83 -18.38
CA LEU A 379 26.40 -20.42 -19.79
C LEU A 379 27.83 -20.14 -20.26
N ASN A 380 28.59 -19.41 -19.47
CA ASN A 380 29.93 -19.01 -19.86
C ASN A 380 30.93 -20.16 -19.79
N ILE A 381 30.91 -20.97 -18.74
CA ILE A 381 31.90 -22.05 -18.55
C ILE A 381 31.64 -23.16 -19.56
N LEU A 382 30.40 -23.65 -19.67
CA LEU A 382 30.10 -24.78 -20.56
C LEU A 382 29.76 -24.35 -21.98
N GLY A 383 29.14 -23.18 -22.15
CA GLY A 383 28.72 -22.72 -23.48
C GLY A 383 29.89 -22.28 -24.36
N THR A 384 31.05 -21.96 -23.77
CA THR A 384 32.29 -21.63 -24.52
C THR A 384 33.28 -22.78 -24.63
N ASP A 385 32.99 -23.91 -23.99
CA ASP A 385 33.84 -25.09 -23.97
C ASP A 385 33.48 -26.01 -25.15
N ASN A 386 34.16 -25.77 -26.27
CA ASN A 386 34.06 -26.59 -27.48
C ASN A 386 35.31 -27.47 -27.61
N TYR A 387 35.11 -28.74 -27.94
CA TYR A 387 36.19 -29.67 -28.20
C TYR A 387 35.84 -30.58 -29.37
N THR A 388 36.86 -31.16 -29.98
CA THR A 388 36.71 -32.10 -31.09
C THR A 388 37.02 -33.50 -30.58
N ASP A 389 36.13 -34.45 -30.84
CA ASP A 389 36.37 -35.86 -30.50
C ASP A 389 37.37 -36.53 -31.47
N ASP A 390 37.73 -37.77 -31.16
CA ASP A 390 38.67 -38.57 -31.97
C ASP A 390 38.15 -38.83 -33.40
N ASP A 391 36.84 -38.72 -33.62
CA ASP A 391 36.18 -38.88 -34.92
C ASP A 391 36.12 -37.56 -35.72
N GLY A 392 36.66 -36.45 -35.18
CA GLY A 392 36.67 -35.14 -35.83
C GLY A 392 35.35 -34.37 -35.72
N VAL A 393 34.43 -34.81 -34.88
CA VAL A 393 33.14 -34.15 -34.63
C VAL A 393 33.33 -33.10 -33.52
N GLU A 394 32.85 -31.88 -33.78
CA GLU A 394 32.86 -30.80 -32.80
C GLU A 394 31.68 -30.97 -31.81
N HIS A 395 32.01 -30.99 -30.53
CA HIS A 395 31.06 -31.05 -29.41
C HIS A 395 31.15 -29.79 -28.56
N ASN A 396 30.03 -29.44 -27.94
CA ASN A 396 29.92 -28.34 -27.00
C ASN A 396 29.53 -28.90 -25.63
N ALA A 397 30.29 -28.55 -24.58
CA ALA A 397 30.10 -29.13 -23.25
C ALA A 397 28.72 -28.82 -22.66
N LEU A 398 28.11 -27.67 -22.98
CA LEU A 398 26.76 -27.33 -22.53
C LEU A 398 25.70 -28.24 -23.16
N ASP A 399 25.84 -28.55 -24.46
CA ASP A 399 24.95 -29.49 -25.15
C ASP A 399 25.02 -30.87 -24.50
N GLU A 400 26.23 -31.39 -24.30
CA GLU A 400 26.44 -32.69 -23.66
C GLU A 400 25.89 -32.73 -22.24
N TYR A 401 26.14 -31.68 -21.45
CA TYR A 401 25.66 -31.60 -20.08
C TYR A 401 24.12 -31.68 -20.02
N ILE A 402 23.43 -30.89 -20.85
CA ILE A 402 21.96 -30.86 -20.86
C ILE A 402 21.38 -32.14 -21.49
N MET A 403 22.05 -32.74 -22.49
CA MET A 403 21.60 -34.00 -23.10
C MET A 403 21.80 -35.22 -22.20
N ASP A 404 22.76 -35.18 -21.28
CA ASP A 404 22.95 -36.18 -20.23
C ASP A 404 21.88 -36.10 -19.13
N MET A 405 21.19 -34.95 -19.01
CA MET A 405 20.06 -34.83 -18.09
C MET A 405 18.89 -35.75 -18.52
N PRO A 406 18.07 -36.22 -17.57
CA PRO A 406 16.91 -37.06 -17.87
C PRO A 406 16.04 -36.46 -18.99
N PRO A 407 15.57 -37.26 -19.96
CA PRO A 407 14.71 -36.79 -21.06
C PRO A 407 13.49 -36.00 -20.59
N GLU A 408 12.99 -36.32 -19.39
CA GLU A 408 11.80 -35.69 -18.81
C GLU A 408 12.06 -34.35 -18.13
N SER A 409 13.32 -33.97 -17.93
CA SER A 409 13.69 -32.71 -17.26
C SER A 409 13.19 -31.49 -18.04
N ILE A 410 12.72 -30.48 -17.29
CA ILE A 410 12.25 -29.21 -17.85
C ILE A 410 13.38 -28.51 -18.62
N ALA A 411 14.59 -28.54 -18.05
CA ALA A 411 15.79 -27.97 -18.64
C ALA A 411 16.01 -28.48 -20.08
N ARG A 412 16.02 -29.80 -20.27
CA ARG A 412 16.24 -30.40 -21.60
C ARG A 412 15.13 -30.07 -22.59
N LYS A 413 13.87 -30.05 -22.15
CA LYS A 413 12.72 -29.69 -22.99
C LYS A 413 12.81 -28.25 -23.50
N GLN A 414 13.21 -27.31 -22.64
CA GLN A 414 13.34 -25.89 -22.99
C GLN A 414 14.61 -25.57 -23.78
N TYR A 415 15.63 -26.42 -23.71
CA TYR A 415 16.88 -26.26 -24.46
C TYR A 415 16.77 -26.62 -25.95
N ALA A 416 15.69 -27.28 -26.36
CA ALA A 416 15.52 -27.81 -27.71
C ALA A 416 15.75 -26.78 -28.83
N THR A 417 15.25 -25.55 -28.69
CA THR A 417 15.44 -24.49 -29.69
C THR A 417 16.91 -24.14 -29.91
N THR A 418 17.69 -24.06 -28.82
CA THR A 418 19.14 -23.78 -28.88
C THR A 418 19.92 -24.95 -29.49
N GLN A 419 19.46 -26.18 -29.25
CA GLN A 419 20.03 -27.38 -29.85
C GLN A 419 19.77 -27.46 -31.36
N PHE A 420 18.58 -27.10 -31.82
CA PHE A 420 18.26 -27.08 -33.25
C PHE A 420 18.99 -25.97 -34.02
N ALA A 421 19.43 -24.92 -33.33
CA ALA A 421 20.22 -23.85 -33.93
C ALA A 421 21.68 -24.28 -34.13
N SER A 422 22.26 -23.94 -35.28
CA SER A 422 23.66 -24.22 -35.61
C SER A 422 24.40 -22.96 -36.11
N GLY A 423 25.74 -23.01 -36.11
CA GLY A 423 26.61 -21.96 -36.63
C GLY A 423 26.33 -20.56 -36.03
N ASN A 424 26.17 -19.57 -36.91
CA ASN A 424 25.97 -18.17 -36.51
C ASN A 424 24.66 -17.94 -35.73
N THR A 425 23.61 -18.71 -36.00
CA THR A 425 22.33 -18.59 -35.28
C THR A 425 22.49 -18.98 -33.84
N ARG A 426 23.16 -20.12 -33.57
CA ARG A 426 23.45 -20.56 -32.21
C ARG A 426 24.31 -19.54 -31.47
N SER A 427 25.38 -19.09 -32.12
CA SER A 427 26.31 -18.10 -31.55
C SER A 427 25.58 -16.79 -31.20
N GLY A 428 24.64 -16.35 -32.02
CA GLY A 428 23.82 -15.17 -31.76
C GLY A 428 22.87 -15.33 -30.56
N ILE A 429 22.27 -16.52 -30.37
CA ILE A 429 21.42 -16.82 -29.21
C ILE A 429 22.25 -16.78 -27.92
N LEU A 430 23.39 -17.49 -27.89
CA LEU A 430 24.29 -17.54 -26.72
C LEU A 430 24.83 -16.14 -26.38
N ALA A 431 25.24 -15.35 -27.39
CA ALA A 431 25.72 -13.99 -27.20
C ALA A 431 24.63 -13.05 -26.64
N THR A 432 23.40 -13.18 -27.13
CA THR A 432 22.24 -12.41 -26.63
C THR A 432 21.96 -12.75 -25.16
N ALA A 433 21.93 -14.03 -24.81
CA ALA A 433 21.73 -14.47 -23.43
C ALA A 433 22.86 -14.02 -22.50
N SER A 434 24.13 -14.19 -22.91
CA SER A 434 25.30 -13.82 -22.10
C SER A 434 25.36 -12.31 -21.84
N THR A 435 25.08 -11.49 -22.85
CA THR A 435 25.05 -10.02 -22.72
C THR A 435 24.00 -9.57 -21.71
N THR A 436 22.78 -10.11 -21.77
CA THR A 436 21.70 -9.77 -20.82
C THR A 436 22.02 -10.21 -19.39
N LEU A 437 22.63 -11.40 -19.22
CA LEU A 437 22.94 -11.95 -17.90
C LEU A 437 24.18 -11.32 -17.24
N GLN A 438 24.99 -10.57 -17.98
CA GLN A 438 26.25 -10.00 -17.51
C GLN A 438 26.09 -9.12 -16.25
N ILE A 439 24.92 -8.51 -16.03
CA ILE A 439 24.68 -7.66 -14.85
C ILE A 439 24.79 -8.44 -13.53
N PHE A 440 24.45 -9.74 -13.55
CA PHE A 440 24.41 -10.60 -12.36
C PHE A 440 25.79 -11.08 -11.93
N VAL A 441 26.82 -10.73 -12.68
CA VAL A 441 28.24 -11.04 -12.45
C VAL A 441 28.87 -10.08 -11.45
N SER A 442 28.36 -8.85 -11.39
CA SER A 442 28.84 -7.82 -10.46
C SER A 442 28.80 -8.34 -9.02
N GLU A 443 29.92 -8.30 -8.29
CA GLU A 443 30.05 -8.88 -6.95
C GLU A 443 28.92 -8.44 -6.01
N LYS A 444 28.60 -7.14 -6.00
CA LYS A 444 27.55 -6.57 -5.15
C LYS A 444 26.16 -7.09 -5.52
N ILE A 445 25.85 -7.19 -6.82
CA ILE A 445 24.57 -7.74 -7.30
C ILE A 445 24.48 -9.23 -7.04
N SER A 446 25.57 -9.98 -7.27
CA SER A 446 25.64 -11.40 -6.96
C SER A 446 25.38 -11.66 -5.48
N LYS A 447 26.03 -10.91 -4.56
CA LYS A 447 25.81 -11.04 -3.11
C LYS A 447 24.36 -10.77 -2.74
N MET A 448 23.81 -9.64 -3.20
CA MET A 448 22.39 -9.30 -2.99
C MET A 448 21.46 -10.41 -3.49
N GLY A 449 21.79 -11.04 -4.62
CA GLY A 449 21.04 -12.15 -5.23
C GLY A 449 21.26 -13.53 -4.61
N SER A 450 22.21 -13.70 -3.69
CA SER A 450 22.51 -14.99 -3.03
C SER A 450 21.54 -15.34 -1.89
N ALA A 451 20.75 -14.37 -1.42
CA ALA A 451 19.79 -14.56 -0.34
C ALA A 451 18.47 -13.83 -0.66
N ASN A 452 17.45 -14.06 0.16
CA ASN A 452 16.17 -13.35 0.04
C ASN A 452 15.70 -12.85 1.42
N SER A 453 15.50 -11.54 1.54
CA SER A 453 15.05 -10.91 2.78
C SER A 453 13.52 -10.81 2.88
N LEU A 454 12.82 -10.68 1.76
CA LEU A 454 11.39 -10.40 1.73
C LEU A 454 10.59 -11.52 1.06
N ASP A 455 9.64 -12.11 1.79
CA ASP A 455 8.57 -12.90 1.18
C ASP A 455 7.52 -11.97 0.55
N PHE A 456 7.42 -12.00 -0.78
CA PHE A 456 6.46 -11.18 -1.55
C PHE A 456 5.01 -11.38 -1.14
N THR A 457 4.64 -12.58 -0.72
CA THR A 457 3.26 -12.86 -0.29
C THR A 457 2.88 -12.02 0.92
N ARG A 458 3.84 -11.77 1.83
CA ARG A 458 3.64 -11.02 3.07
C ARG A 458 3.18 -9.58 2.83
N VAL A 459 3.56 -8.99 1.69
CA VAL A 459 3.21 -7.60 1.34
C VAL A 459 1.70 -7.41 1.25
N GLY A 460 0.95 -8.39 0.71
CA GLY A 460 -0.52 -8.34 0.64
C GLY A 460 -1.24 -9.32 1.57
N PHE A 461 -0.54 -10.35 2.05
CA PHE A 461 -1.05 -11.44 2.87
C PHE A 461 -0.07 -11.77 4.01
N ASN A 462 -0.07 -10.92 5.03
CA ASN A 462 0.81 -11.03 6.19
C ASN A 462 0.51 -12.22 7.12
N LYS A 463 -0.58 -12.97 6.87
CA LYS A 463 -1.02 -14.10 7.69
C LYS A 463 -1.49 -15.24 6.81
N ARG A 464 -0.81 -16.37 6.91
CA ARG A 464 -1.16 -17.60 6.19
C ARG A 464 -0.76 -18.83 6.96
N ILE A 465 -1.43 -19.93 6.68
CA ILE A 465 -1.02 -21.27 7.10
C ILE A 465 -0.75 -22.11 5.87
N ARG A 466 0.35 -22.85 5.90
CA ARG A 466 0.71 -23.83 4.87
C ARG A 466 0.71 -25.21 5.54
N VAL A 467 -0.03 -26.14 4.97
CA VAL A 467 -0.15 -27.51 5.47
C VAL A 467 0.16 -28.48 4.34
N ARG A 468 0.97 -29.51 4.62
CA ARG A 468 1.14 -30.67 3.77
C ARG A 468 0.42 -31.85 4.41
N PHE A 469 -0.60 -32.36 3.74
CA PHE A 469 -1.36 -33.54 4.14
C PHE A 469 -0.79 -34.80 3.50
N ASP A 470 -1.14 -35.94 4.09
CA ASP A 470 -1.00 -37.25 3.46
C ASP A 470 -1.72 -37.31 2.10
N MET A 471 -1.14 -38.04 1.15
CA MET A 471 -1.62 -38.10 -0.24
C MET A 471 -3.05 -38.64 -0.39
N ARG A 472 -3.60 -39.33 0.62
CA ARG A 472 -5.02 -39.76 0.63
C ARG A 472 -6.00 -38.59 0.64
N TYR A 473 -5.56 -37.39 1.01
CA TYR A 473 -6.38 -36.20 1.10
C TYR A 473 -6.33 -35.28 -0.13
N ILE A 474 -5.60 -35.65 -1.20
CA ILE A 474 -5.55 -34.82 -2.42
C ILE A 474 -6.95 -34.50 -2.95
N PHE A 475 -7.13 -33.26 -3.41
CA PHE A 475 -8.40 -32.73 -3.93
C PHE A 475 -9.60 -32.72 -2.97
N LYS A 476 -9.44 -33.19 -1.72
CA LYS A 476 -10.47 -33.06 -0.70
C LYS A 476 -10.65 -31.60 -0.31
N ARG A 477 -11.87 -31.27 0.11
CA ARG A 477 -12.24 -29.94 0.58
C ARG A 477 -12.42 -30.01 2.09
N GLY A 478 -11.94 -28.97 2.76
CA GLY A 478 -12.06 -28.82 4.20
C GLY A 478 -12.38 -27.40 4.57
N VAL A 479 -12.55 -27.20 5.88
CA VAL A 479 -12.77 -25.90 6.50
C VAL A 479 -11.71 -25.72 7.56
N ILE A 480 -11.07 -24.56 7.58
CA ILE A 480 -10.18 -24.15 8.66
C ILE A 480 -10.86 -23.06 9.48
N HIS A 481 -10.81 -23.21 10.80
CA HIS A 481 -11.36 -22.31 11.79
C HIS A 481 -10.21 -21.68 12.58
N TYR A 482 -10.13 -20.36 12.57
CA TYR A 482 -9.16 -19.58 13.32
C TYR A 482 -9.82 -18.99 14.57
N GLY A 483 -9.37 -19.39 15.76
CA GLY A 483 -10.01 -19.04 17.03
C GLY A 483 -11.24 -19.90 17.31
N TYR A 484 -11.12 -21.21 17.12
CA TYR A 484 -12.21 -22.15 17.37
C TYR A 484 -12.67 -22.06 18.83
N GLY A 485 -13.99 -21.90 19.03
CA GLY A 485 -14.60 -21.67 20.35
C GLY A 485 -14.70 -20.20 20.79
N GLU A 486 -14.07 -19.27 20.06
CA GLU A 486 -14.17 -17.83 20.32
C GLU A 486 -15.38 -17.21 19.59
N GLU A 487 -15.96 -16.14 20.16
CA GLU A 487 -17.11 -15.43 19.55
C GLU A 487 -16.82 -14.90 18.14
N ASN A 488 -15.56 -14.55 17.86
CA ASN A 488 -15.11 -13.98 16.59
C ASN A 488 -14.35 -15.00 15.72
N CYS A 489 -14.67 -16.29 15.82
CA CYS A 489 -14.08 -17.35 15.01
C CYS A 489 -14.21 -17.04 13.51
N LEU A 490 -13.09 -17.16 12.78
CA LEU A 490 -13.06 -16.99 11.33
C LEU A 490 -12.93 -18.36 10.65
N SER A 491 -13.92 -18.71 9.83
CA SER A 491 -13.91 -19.95 9.04
C SER A 491 -13.58 -19.67 7.58
N SER A 492 -12.74 -20.50 6.98
CA SER A 492 -12.36 -20.40 5.57
C SER A 492 -12.33 -21.77 4.92
N ASN A 493 -12.91 -21.88 3.73
CA ASN A 493 -12.89 -23.12 2.97
C ASN A 493 -11.55 -23.26 2.24
N PHE A 494 -11.08 -24.49 2.09
CA PHE A 494 -9.91 -24.79 1.28
C PHE A 494 -10.10 -26.08 0.47
N LYS A 495 -9.24 -26.26 -0.52
CA LYS A 495 -9.08 -27.50 -1.27
C LYS A 495 -7.60 -27.87 -1.30
N ILE A 496 -7.30 -29.14 -1.07
CA ILE A 496 -5.94 -29.65 -1.15
C ILE A 496 -5.55 -29.82 -2.62
N ASP A 497 -4.35 -29.38 -2.99
CA ASP A 497 -3.83 -29.49 -4.34
C ASP A 497 -3.39 -30.93 -4.69
N SER A 498 -2.91 -31.13 -5.90
CA SER A 498 -2.45 -32.44 -6.39
C SER A 498 -1.19 -32.96 -5.68
N LEU A 499 -0.49 -32.08 -4.96
CA LEU A 499 0.76 -32.38 -4.25
C LEU A 499 0.53 -32.58 -2.74
N GLY A 500 -0.74 -32.57 -2.30
CA GLY A 500 -1.10 -32.70 -0.89
C GLY A 500 -0.94 -31.41 -0.10
N PHE A 501 -0.67 -30.27 -0.75
CA PHE A 501 -0.52 -28.99 -0.07
C PHE A 501 -1.84 -28.21 0.01
N MET A 502 -1.94 -27.43 1.06
CA MET A 502 -2.95 -26.40 1.23
C MET A 502 -2.28 -25.14 1.76
N GLU A 503 -2.65 -24.01 1.17
CA GLU A 503 -2.38 -22.70 1.74
C GLU A 503 -3.70 -21.99 1.99
N ASN A 504 -3.84 -21.44 3.19
CA ASN A 504 -5.00 -20.64 3.55
C ASN A 504 -4.55 -19.32 4.18
N TYR A 505 -5.16 -18.24 3.70
CA TYR A 505 -4.86 -16.88 4.10
C TYR A 505 -5.97 -16.36 5.01
N PHE A 506 -5.63 -15.57 6.03
CA PHE A 506 -6.63 -15.03 6.97
C PHE A 506 -6.35 -13.59 7.38
N LYS A 507 -7.37 -12.88 7.88
CA LYS A 507 -7.25 -11.46 8.32
C LYS A 507 -7.29 -11.29 9.83
N ARG A 508 -7.98 -12.20 10.54
CA ARG A 508 -8.22 -12.15 11.98
C ARG A 508 -6.89 -12.05 12.74
N LYS A 509 -6.85 -11.20 13.77
CA LYS A 509 -5.73 -11.17 14.73
C LYS A 509 -5.87 -12.35 15.68
N MET A 510 -4.79 -13.12 15.85
CA MET A 510 -4.72 -14.26 16.74
C MET A 510 -4.08 -13.86 18.07
N LYS A 511 -4.57 -14.47 19.15
CA LYS A 511 -3.98 -14.41 20.49
C LYS A 511 -3.31 -15.73 20.82
N ASP A 512 -2.26 -15.67 21.62
CA ASP A 512 -1.57 -16.86 22.09
C ASP A 512 -2.53 -17.78 22.88
N GLY A 513 -2.47 -19.08 22.58
CA GLY A 513 -3.33 -20.11 23.14
C GLY A 513 -4.63 -20.36 22.36
N GLU A 514 -5.02 -19.51 21.42
CA GLU A 514 -6.21 -19.73 20.59
C GLU A 514 -6.07 -20.97 19.71
N ILE A 515 -7.20 -21.63 19.43
CA ILE A 515 -7.22 -22.89 18.68
C ILE A 515 -7.44 -22.62 17.20
N ILE A 516 -6.60 -23.24 16.37
CA ILE A 516 -6.80 -23.41 14.94
C ILE A 516 -7.32 -24.84 14.73
N ARG A 517 -8.54 -24.98 14.22
CA ARG A 517 -9.15 -26.27 13.94
C ARG A 517 -9.32 -26.46 12.44
N ILE A 518 -8.80 -27.56 11.92
CA ILE A 518 -8.91 -27.95 10.52
C ILE A 518 -9.84 -29.16 10.45
N GLU A 519 -10.95 -29.00 9.76
CA GLU A 519 -11.92 -30.06 9.50
C GLU A 519 -11.81 -30.49 8.03
N LEU A 520 -11.59 -31.78 7.80
CA LEU A 520 -11.38 -32.33 6.47
C LEU A 520 -12.01 -33.71 6.37
N ASP A 521 -13.09 -33.81 5.58
CA ASP A 521 -13.90 -35.02 5.46
C ASP A 521 -14.47 -35.44 6.82
N LYS A 522 -13.85 -36.41 7.51
CA LYS A 522 -14.16 -36.84 8.88
C LYS A 522 -13.01 -36.63 9.87
N ALA A 523 -11.87 -36.14 9.40
CA ALA A 523 -10.70 -35.87 10.23
C ALA A 523 -10.78 -34.45 10.79
N VAL A 524 -10.38 -34.31 12.05
CA VAL A 524 -10.27 -33.04 12.74
C VAL A 524 -8.86 -32.90 13.28
N PHE A 525 -8.24 -31.77 13.02
CA PHE A 525 -6.89 -31.45 13.50
C PHE A 525 -6.95 -30.15 14.29
N GLU A 526 -6.42 -30.15 15.51
CA GLU A 526 -6.44 -28.95 16.36
C GLU A 526 -5.04 -28.55 16.83
N TYR A 527 -4.75 -27.26 16.67
CA TYR A 527 -3.46 -26.67 17.02
C TYR A 527 -3.68 -25.43 17.89
N LYS A 528 -2.89 -25.29 18.96
CA LYS A 528 -2.80 -24.04 19.71
C LYS A 528 -1.79 -23.11 19.05
N PHE A 529 -2.23 -21.90 18.75
CA PHE A 529 -1.42 -20.85 18.17
C PHE A 529 -0.59 -20.13 19.23
N TYR A 530 0.69 -19.90 18.94
CA TYR A 530 1.57 -19.03 19.71
C TYR A 530 2.41 -18.21 18.74
N ARG A 531 2.56 -16.91 18.98
CA ARG A 531 3.41 -16.05 18.12
C ARG A 531 4.87 -16.48 18.09
N GLU A 532 5.33 -17.12 19.16
CA GLU A 532 6.69 -17.62 19.28
C GLU A 532 6.72 -18.95 20.02
N LYS A 533 7.79 -19.73 19.78
CA LYS A 533 8.03 -20.95 20.55
C LYS A 533 8.38 -20.59 21.99
N PRO A 534 7.77 -21.23 23.00
CA PRO A 534 8.20 -21.04 24.39
C PRO A 534 9.64 -21.53 24.56
N LYS A 535 10.57 -20.61 24.83
CA LYS A 535 11.99 -20.93 25.07
C LYS A 535 12.18 -21.41 26.52
N ARG A 536 13.04 -22.43 26.72
CA ARG A 536 13.56 -22.80 28.06
C ARG A 536 14.85 -22.01 28.28
N GLY A 537 14.87 -21.08 29.25
CA GLY A 537 16.07 -20.29 29.60
C GLY A 537 15.89 -18.77 29.53
N PHE A 538 16.97 -18.03 29.80
CA PHE A 538 17.01 -16.56 29.69
C PHE A 538 17.03 -16.17 28.21
N VAL A 539 15.99 -15.51 27.74
CA VAL A 539 15.87 -15.08 26.35
C VAL A 539 16.42 -13.66 26.24
N VAL A 540 17.49 -13.47 25.45
CA VAL A 540 17.77 -12.14 24.91
C VAL A 540 16.68 -11.83 23.91
N VAL A 541 15.77 -10.94 24.30
CA VAL A 541 14.69 -10.47 23.47
C VAL A 541 15.22 -9.34 22.62
N GLU A 542 15.42 -9.58 21.32
CA GLU A 542 15.66 -8.48 20.38
C GLU A 542 14.45 -7.55 20.39
N LYS A 543 14.74 -6.26 20.57
CA LYS A 543 13.73 -5.20 20.56
C LYS A 543 13.96 -4.34 19.34
N ASP A 544 12.85 -3.93 18.73
CA ASP A 544 12.86 -2.90 17.72
C ASP A 544 13.43 -1.61 18.35
N PRO A 545 14.50 -1.03 17.81
CA PRO A 545 15.16 0.13 18.41
C PRO A 545 14.26 1.38 18.41
N TYR A 546 13.23 1.43 17.57
CA TYR A 546 12.32 2.57 17.44
C TYR A 546 11.07 2.42 18.28
N THR A 547 10.47 1.22 18.32
CA THR A 547 9.23 1.01 19.11
C THR A 547 9.52 0.52 20.53
N GLY A 548 10.70 -0.07 20.77
CA GLY A 548 11.03 -0.76 22.02
C GLY A 548 10.29 -2.09 22.20
N ASP A 549 9.49 -2.49 21.21
CA ASP A 549 8.74 -3.75 21.22
C ASP A 549 9.63 -4.92 20.82
N ARG A 550 9.24 -6.11 21.25
CA ARG A 550 9.91 -7.35 20.86
C ARG A 550 9.77 -7.62 19.34
N ILE A 551 10.86 -8.02 18.72
CA ILE A 551 10.86 -8.56 17.36
C ILE A 551 10.42 -10.03 17.43
N TYR A 552 9.34 -10.35 16.72
CA TYR A 552 8.79 -11.71 16.64
C TYR A 552 9.36 -12.45 15.42
N PRO A 553 9.45 -13.79 15.48
CA PRO A 553 9.88 -14.59 14.33
C PRO A 553 8.89 -14.47 13.16
N GLU A 554 9.37 -14.75 11.95
CA GLU A 554 8.56 -14.74 10.73
C GLU A 554 7.47 -15.84 10.74
N GLU A 555 7.77 -16.97 11.39
CA GLU A 555 6.84 -18.07 11.60
C GLU A 555 6.36 -18.14 13.06
N ALA A 556 5.03 -18.23 13.22
CA ALA A 556 4.38 -18.53 14.48
C ALA A 556 4.46 -20.02 14.81
N PHE A 557 4.54 -20.31 16.10
CA PHE A 557 4.60 -21.66 16.63
C PHE A 557 3.19 -22.26 16.78
N LEU A 558 3.00 -23.46 16.24
CA LEU A 558 1.76 -24.23 16.38
C LEU A 558 2.01 -25.47 17.24
N LYS A 559 1.37 -25.53 18.40
CA LYS A 559 1.42 -26.71 19.27
C LYS A 559 0.24 -27.62 18.96
N ASN A 560 0.52 -28.84 18.49
CA ASN A 560 -0.53 -29.82 18.28
C ASN A 560 -1.19 -30.22 19.63
N ILE A 561 -2.52 -30.32 19.65
CA ILE A 561 -3.30 -30.79 20.80
C ILE A 561 -3.33 -32.32 20.87
N GLU A 562 -3.42 -33.02 19.72
CA GLU A 562 -3.50 -34.48 19.62
C GLU A 562 -2.48 -35.03 18.63
N LYS A 563 -1.74 -36.10 18.98
CA LYS A 563 -0.79 -36.72 18.04
C LYS A 563 -1.51 -37.15 16.76
N ASN A 564 -1.02 -36.69 15.60
CA ASN A 564 -1.63 -36.97 14.31
C ASN A 564 -0.56 -37.20 13.23
N SER A 565 -0.69 -38.30 12.49
CA SER A 565 0.23 -38.71 11.41
C SER A 565 -0.17 -38.22 10.01
N ASP A 566 -1.39 -37.73 9.82
CA ASP A 566 -1.94 -37.37 8.51
C ASP A 566 -1.55 -35.96 8.05
N ILE A 567 -1.09 -35.10 8.96
CA ILE A 567 -0.43 -33.83 8.63
C ILE A 567 1.09 -34.06 8.67
N LEU A 568 1.70 -34.02 7.49
CA LEU A 568 3.14 -34.25 7.30
C LEU A 568 3.97 -33.01 7.68
N LYS A 569 3.44 -31.81 7.42
CA LYS A 569 4.10 -30.54 7.77
C LYS A 569 3.08 -29.42 7.93
N ILE A 570 3.32 -28.53 8.90
CA ILE A 570 2.48 -27.36 9.12
C ILE A 570 3.34 -26.15 9.51
N ASN A 571 3.14 -25.02 8.81
CA ASN A 571 3.81 -23.76 9.07
C ASN A 571 2.77 -22.63 9.13
N CYS A 572 2.88 -21.74 10.10
CA CYS A 572 2.03 -20.56 10.21
C CYS A 572 2.89 -19.30 10.07
N PHE A 573 2.74 -18.58 8.97
CA PHE A 573 3.39 -17.29 8.78
C PHE A 573 2.46 -16.22 9.34
N TYR A 574 2.97 -15.40 10.26
CA TYR A 574 2.12 -14.46 10.99
C TYR A 574 2.82 -13.16 11.28
N SER A 575 2.28 -12.06 10.76
CA SER A 575 2.67 -10.72 11.15
C SER A 575 1.48 -9.77 11.18
N GLU A 576 1.47 -8.84 12.13
CA GLU A 576 0.53 -7.70 12.17
C GLU A 576 1.11 -6.45 11.51
N LYS A 577 2.40 -6.46 11.18
CA LYS A 577 3.10 -5.30 10.63
C LYS A 577 2.89 -5.22 9.11
N PRO A 578 2.43 -4.08 8.58
CA PRO A 578 2.47 -3.83 7.13
C PRO A 578 3.92 -3.69 6.65
N VAL A 579 4.14 -3.87 5.36
CA VAL A 579 5.48 -3.79 4.75
C VAL A 579 5.61 -2.49 3.95
N ALA A 580 6.75 -1.80 4.08
CA ALA A 580 7.14 -0.70 3.22
C ALA A 580 8.45 -1.06 2.50
N VAL A 581 8.43 -1.09 1.17
CA VAL A 581 9.62 -1.38 0.35
C VAL A 581 10.03 -0.12 -0.40
N PHE A 582 11.29 0.26 -0.32
CA PHE A 582 11.87 1.36 -1.09
C PHE A 582 12.83 0.82 -2.14
N MET A 583 12.61 1.14 -3.41
CA MET A 583 13.52 0.79 -4.50
C MET A 583 14.40 1.99 -4.82
N VAL A 584 15.66 1.94 -4.39
CA VAL A 584 16.64 2.98 -4.66
C VAL A 584 17.37 2.61 -5.94
N ILE A 585 17.06 3.34 -7.01
CA ILE A 585 17.55 3.05 -8.35
C ILE A 585 18.46 4.21 -8.80
N PRO A 586 19.72 3.96 -9.19
CA PRO A 586 20.61 5.02 -9.65
C PRO A 586 20.02 5.73 -10.87
N ASP A 587 19.94 7.06 -10.86
CA ASP A 587 19.41 7.85 -11.98
C ASP A 587 20.44 8.08 -13.10
N TYR A 588 21.73 7.97 -12.76
CA TYR A 588 22.86 8.16 -13.68
C TYR A 588 23.35 6.86 -14.34
N ASP A 589 22.92 5.69 -13.86
CA ASP A 589 23.34 4.38 -14.39
C ASP A 589 22.13 3.46 -14.59
N THR A 590 21.89 3.06 -15.83
CA THR A 590 20.79 2.18 -16.21
C THR A 590 21.16 0.69 -16.15
N SER A 591 22.37 0.31 -15.75
CA SER A 591 22.85 -1.07 -15.79
C SER A 591 22.07 -2.02 -14.86
N THR A 592 21.64 -1.55 -13.69
CA THR A 592 20.96 -2.36 -12.66
C THR A 592 19.43 -2.20 -12.70
N HIS A 593 18.93 -1.32 -13.55
CA HIS A 593 17.52 -0.94 -13.66
C HIS A 593 16.57 -2.12 -13.88
N VAL A 594 16.98 -3.10 -14.68
CA VAL A 594 16.16 -4.30 -14.96
C VAL A 594 15.83 -5.08 -13.68
N VAL A 595 16.67 -5.04 -12.65
CA VAL A 595 16.42 -5.68 -11.34
C VAL A 595 15.16 -5.10 -10.68
N ALA A 596 14.95 -3.79 -10.75
CA ALA A 596 13.77 -3.14 -10.20
C ALA A 596 12.50 -3.50 -11.00
N SER A 597 12.58 -3.59 -12.34
CA SER A 597 11.47 -4.07 -13.16
C SER A 597 11.07 -5.50 -12.80
N ILE A 598 12.06 -6.40 -12.65
CA ILE A 598 11.81 -7.80 -12.27
C ILE A 598 11.15 -7.86 -10.89
N PHE A 599 11.65 -7.08 -9.93
CA PHE A 599 11.08 -7.02 -8.58
C PHE A 599 9.60 -6.67 -8.61
N ILE A 600 9.21 -5.61 -9.33
CA ILE A 600 7.81 -5.17 -9.41
C ILE A 600 6.95 -6.21 -10.13
N SER A 601 7.42 -6.75 -11.26
CA SER A 601 6.70 -7.79 -12.02
C SER A 601 6.44 -9.03 -11.17
N GLN A 602 7.45 -9.53 -10.46
CA GLN A 602 7.31 -10.71 -9.61
C GLN A 602 6.44 -10.44 -8.38
N LEU A 603 6.62 -9.29 -7.72
CA LEU A 603 5.80 -8.90 -6.58
C LEU A 603 4.32 -8.81 -6.98
N TYR A 604 4.01 -8.10 -8.08
CA TYR A 604 2.65 -8.01 -8.57
C TYR A 604 2.09 -9.38 -8.93
N THR A 605 2.84 -10.20 -9.67
CA THR A 605 2.40 -11.54 -10.10
C THR A 605 2.06 -12.43 -8.91
N MET A 606 2.93 -12.45 -7.89
CA MET A 606 2.70 -13.21 -6.66
C MET A 606 1.43 -12.74 -5.95
N LEU A 607 1.31 -11.43 -5.71
CA LEU A 607 0.14 -10.86 -5.03
C LEU A 607 -1.17 -11.08 -5.80
N ALA A 608 -1.13 -10.93 -7.13
CA ALA A 608 -2.28 -11.12 -8.00
C ALA A 608 -2.78 -12.57 -8.00
N ARG A 609 -1.86 -13.54 -8.01
CA ARG A 609 -2.20 -14.96 -7.89
C ARG A 609 -2.81 -15.28 -6.53
N ARG A 610 -2.16 -14.85 -5.43
CA ARG A 610 -2.66 -15.11 -4.07
C ARG A 610 -4.00 -14.43 -3.81
N ALA A 611 -4.25 -13.27 -4.40
CA ALA A 611 -5.57 -12.63 -4.37
C ALA A 611 -6.64 -13.50 -5.04
N SER A 612 -6.37 -14.07 -6.21
CA SER A 612 -7.31 -14.99 -6.87
C SER A 612 -7.61 -16.24 -6.03
N GLU A 613 -6.61 -16.75 -5.31
CA GLU A 613 -6.74 -17.88 -4.38
C GLU A 613 -7.46 -17.50 -3.06
N SER A 614 -7.47 -16.21 -2.70
CA SER A 614 -7.96 -15.68 -1.42
C SER A 614 -9.15 -14.71 -1.59
N GLY A 615 -10.17 -15.14 -2.32
CA GLY A 615 -11.44 -14.39 -2.44
C GLY A 615 -11.36 -13.14 -3.33
N GLY A 616 -10.34 -13.03 -4.18
CA GLY A 616 -10.17 -12.03 -5.22
C GLY A 616 -9.40 -10.77 -4.82
N LYS A 617 -9.02 -10.60 -3.54
CA LYS A 617 -8.40 -9.35 -3.04
C LYS A 617 -7.26 -9.61 -2.05
N CYS A 618 -6.24 -8.75 -2.10
CA CYS A 618 -5.23 -8.68 -1.06
C CYS A 618 -5.89 -8.39 0.30
N HIS A 619 -5.42 -9.10 1.33
CA HIS A 619 -5.90 -8.94 2.69
C HIS A 619 -5.56 -7.56 3.25
N GLN A 620 -4.31 -7.15 3.00
CA GLN A 620 -3.79 -5.83 3.21
C GLN A 620 -3.81 -5.05 1.88
N ARG A 621 -4.26 -3.80 1.89
CA ARG A 621 -4.17 -2.93 0.70
C ARG A 621 -2.70 -2.69 0.36
N VAL A 622 -2.33 -2.83 -0.91
CA VAL A 622 -0.96 -2.56 -1.39
C VAL A 622 -0.98 -1.35 -2.30
N LYS A 623 -0.15 -0.34 -2.01
CA LYS A 623 -0.03 0.88 -2.81
C LYS A 623 1.37 1.01 -3.39
N PHE A 624 1.48 1.01 -4.71
CA PHE A 624 2.69 1.32 -5.44
C PHE A 624 2.76 2.84 -5.65
N ARG A 625 3.70 3.50 -5.00
CA ARG A 625 3.99 4.93 -5.14
C ARG A 625 5.25 5.10 -5.98
N LEU A 626 5.05 5.16 -7.29
CA LEU A 626 6.16 5.18 -8.24
C LEU A 626 6.55 6.64 -8.52
N ASP A 627 7.37 7.23 -7.64
CA ASP A 627 7.94 8.55 -7.90
C ASP A 627 8.83 8.51 -9.15
N GLU A 628 8.88 9.60 -9.90
CA GLU A 628 9.60 9.67 -11.19
C GLU A 628 9.34 8.46 -12.14
N PHE A 629 8.08 7.99 -12.21
CA PHE A 629 7.68 6.82 -13.01
C PHE A 629 8.16 6.86 -14.48
N GLY A 630 8.24 8.06 -15.06
CA GLY A 630 8.75 8.26 -16.42
C GLY A 630 10.24 7.95 -16.60
N ASN A 631 11.05 8.07 -15.54
CA ASN A 631 12.49 7.76 -15.53
C ASN A 631 12.77 6.33 -15.08
N MET A 632 11.80 5.69 -14.42
CA MET A 632 11.93 4.30 -14.00
C MET A 632 12.13 3.38 -15.22
N PRO A 633 12.61 2.17 -15.04
CA PRO A 633 12.55 1.11 -16.06
C PRO A 633 11.12 0.76 -16.47
N ALA A 634 10.94 0.27 -17.70
CA ALA A 634 9.63 -0.19 -18.15
C ALA A 634 9.23 -1.45 -17.37
N ILE A 635 8.03 -1.42 -16.79
CA ILE A 635 7.40 -2.57 -16.16
C ILE A 635 6.68 -3.35 -17.27
N HIS A 636 7.01 -4.63 -17.41
CA HIS A 636 6.35 -5.51 -18.36
C HIS A 636 4.83 -5.54 -18.13
N ASP A 637 4.04 -5.45 -19.21
CA ASP A 637 2.58 -5.53 -19.21
C ASP A 637 1.85 -4.50 -18.31
N MET A 638 2.47 -3.34 -18.07
CA MET A 638 1.93 -2.31 -17.17
C MET A 638 0.52 -1.83 -17.53
N ALA A 639 0.21 -1.74 -18.83
CA ALA A 639 -1.11 -1.35 -19.32
C ALA A 639 -2.20 -2.32 -18.82
N ASN A 640 -2.00 -3.62 -19.01
CA ASN A 640 -2.91 -4.65 -18.51
C ASN A 640 -2.96 -4.66 -16.98
N ILE A 641 -1.82 -4.55 -16.30
CA ILE A 641 -1.76 -4.49 -14.83
C ILE A 641 -2.74 -3.43 -14.28
N LEU A 642 -2.72 -2.21 -14.82
CA LEU A 642 -3.59 -1.13 -14.35
C LEU A 642 -5.08 -1.38 -14.59
N THR A 643 -5.45 -2.17 -15.61
CA THR A 643 -6.87 -2.49 -15.88
C THR A 643 -7.48 -3.39 -14.81
N VAL A 644 -6.69 -4.28 -14.19
CA VAL A 644 -7.19 -5.32 -13.27
C VAL A 644 -6.75 -5.16 -11.81
N CYS A 645 -5.69 -4.38 -11.52
CA CYS A 645 -5.09 -4.31 -10.19
C CYS A 645 -6.06 -3.84 -9.09
N LEU A 646 -6.99 -2.93 -9.41
CA LEU A 646 -7.96 -2.38 -8.46
C LEU A 646 -8.90 -3.45 -7.91
N GLY A 647 -9.30 -4.41 -8.75
CA GLY A 647 -10.10 -5.56 -8.33
C GLY A 647 -9.41 -6.40 -7.25
N ARG A 648 -8.08 -6.39 -7.24
CA ARG A 648 -7.20 -7.13 -6.31
C ARG A 648 -6.79 -6.33 -5.07
N ASN A 649 -7.31 -5.12 -4.88
CA ASN A 649 -6.92 -4.19 -3.82
C ASN A 649 -5.42 -3.80 -3.87
N ILE A 650 -4.89 -3.72 -5.10
CA ILE A 650 -3.56 -3.22 -5.44
C ILE A 650 -3.73 -1.92 -6.23
N LEU A 651 -3.13 -0.83 -5.77
CA LEU A 651 -3.32 0.51 -6.32
C LEU A 651 -1.98 1.08 -6.79
N PHE A 652 -1.99 1.83 -7.89
CA PHE A 652 -0.83 2.54 -8.41
C PHE A 652 -1.02 4.05 -8.34
N GLU A 653 -0.01 4.74 -7.81
CA GLU A 653 0.16 6.18 -7.88
C GLU A 653 1.39 6.47 -8.76
N LEU A 654 1.16 6.99 -9.96
CA LEU A 654 2.19 7.25 -10.97
C LEU A 654 2.56 8.72 -10.96
N TYR A 655 3.81 9.06 -10.70
CA TYR A 655 4.28 10.44 -10.66
C TYR A 655 5.11 10.74 -11.91
N VAL A 656 4.58 11.59 -12.79
CA VAL A 656 5.17 11.92 -14.09
C VAL A 656 5.35 13.43 -14.24
N GLN A 657 6.25 13.85 -15.14
CA GLN A 657 6.47 15.26 -15.46
C GLN A 657 5.43 15.81 -16.46
N GLY A 658 4.89 14.91 -17.28
CA GLY A 658 3.84 15.16 -18.26
C GLY A 658 3.37 13.83 -18.85
N TYR A 659 2.24 13.85 -19.57
CA TYR A 659 1.70 12.62 -20.18
C TYR A 659 2.64 11.99 -21.21
N SER A 660 3.44 12.82 -21.88
CA SER A 660 4.40 12.38 -22.90
C SER A 660 5.44 11.39 -22.36
N GLN A 661 5.82 11.46 -21.08
CA GLN A 661 6.77 10.50 -20.52
C GLN A 661 6.22 9.06 -20.52
N VAL A 662 4.91 8.89 -20.36
CA VAL A 662 4.28 7.58 -20.37
C VAL A 662 4.26 7.02 -21.80
N THR A 663 3.84 7.82 -22.77
CA THR A 663 3.76 7.40 -24.18
C THR A 663 5.13 7.21 -24.82
N SER A 664 6.15 7.98 -24.41
CA SER A 664 7.53 7.75 -24.88
C SER A 664 8.12 6.43 -24.37
N LYS A 665 7.74 6.01 -23.16
CA LYS A 665 8.32 4.83 -22.51
C LYS A 665 7.61 3.53 -22.84
N TYR A 666 6.30 3.58 -23.00
CA TYR A 666 5.46 2.39 -23.24
C TYR A 666 4.87 2.35 -24.65
N GLY A 667 5.26 3.26 -25.54
CA GLY A 667 4.58 3.44 -26.81
C GLY A 667 3.24 4.17 -26.66
N LYS A 668 2.70 4.64 -27.79
CA LYS A 668 1.51 5.52 -27.79
C LYS A 668 0.26 4.80 -27.28
N GLU A 669 0.02 3.57 -27.76
CA GLU A 669 -1.19 2.81 -27.43
C GLU A 669 -1.22 2.37 -25.95
N ASN A 670 -0.16 1.72 -25.47
CA ASN A 670 -0.08 1.32 -24.06
C ASN A 670 0.02 2.54 -23.15
N GLY A 671 0.70 3.62 -23.57
CA GLY A 671 0.82 4.83 -22.77
C GLY A 671 -0.52 5.55 -22.56
N GLU A 672 -1.36 5.63 -23.60
CA GLU A 672 -2.73 6.13 -23.47
C GLU A 672 -3.59 5.19 -22.59
N THR A 673 -3.46 3.87 -22.75
CA THR A 673 -4.14 2.89 -21.89
C THR A 673 -3.76 3.05 -20.41
N ILE A 674 -2.48 3.24 -20.10
CA ILE A 674 -1.98 3.51 -18.75
C ILE A 674 -2.60 4.79 -18.17
N LYS A 675 -2.64 5.85 -18.99
CA LYS A 675 -3.21 7.15 -18.63
C LYS A 675 -4.70 7.03 -18.33
N ASP A 676 -5.47 6.37 -19.19
CA ASP A 676 -6.92 6.28 -19.06
C ASP A 676 -7.36 5.34 -17.93
N ASN A 677 -6.51 4.38 -17.54
CA ASN A 677 -6.75 3.54 -16.36
C ASN A 677 -6.34 4.19 -15.03
N CYS A 678 -5.94 5.46 -15.04
CA CYS A 678 -5.84 6.30 -13.84
C CYS A 678 -7.14 7.09 -13.64
N GLN A 679 -7.93 6.75 -12.62
CA GLN A 679 -9.26 7.36 -12.42
C GLN A 679 -9.19 8.80 -11.91
N THR A 680 -8.08 9.15 -11.25
CA THR A 680 -7.82 10.48 -10.72
C THR A 680 -6.51 11.04 -11.24
N HIS A 681 -6.54 12.27 -11.75
CA HIS A 681 -5.37 12.98 -12.24
C HIS A 681 -5.16 14.24 -11.41
N ILE A 682 -3.97 14.37 -10.82
CA ILE A 682 -3.60 15.49 -9.97
C ILE A 682 -2.52 16.28 -10.70
N TYR A 683 -2.90 17.40 -11.29
CA TYR A 683 -1.99 18.33 -11.93
C TYR A 683 -1.45 19.33 -10.90
N ILE A 684 -0.13 19.40 -10.78
CA ILE A 684 0.58 20.40 -9.97
C ILE A 684 1.11 21.48 -10.90
N LYS A 685 1.97 21.11 -11.85
CA LYS A 685 2.63 22.06 -12.77
C LYS A 685 3.37 21.33 -13.89
N SER A 686 3.17 21.74 -15.13
CA SER A 686 3.92 21.21 -16.27
C SER A 686 4.33 22.29 -17.26
N THR A 687 5.49 22.10 -17.88
CA THR A 687 6.02 22.93 -18.97
C THR A 687 5.58 22.42 -20.34
N SER A 688 5.05 21.18 -20.42
CA SER A 688 4.55 20.61 -21.68
C SER A 688 3.25 21.29 -22.10
N LYS A 689 3.27 21.95 -23.26
CA LYS A 689 2.08 22.59 -23.84
C LYS A 689 0.95 21.57 -24.06
N GLU A 690 1.28 20.42 -24.65
CA GLU A 690 0.32 19.34 -24.92
C GLU A 690 -0.37 18.86 -23.63
N THR A 691 0.40 18.65 -22.56
CA THR A 691 -0.16 18.26 -21.25
C THR A 691 -1.07 19.35 -20.70
N ASN A 692 -0.68 20.62 -20.81
CA ASN A 692 -1.48 21.74 -20.32
C ASN A 692 -2.78 21.94 -21.11
N ASP A 693 -2.71 21.83 -22.44
CA ASP A 693 -3.87 21.89 -23.33
C ASP A 693 -4.85 20.74 -23.00
N GLU A 694 -4.34 19.53 -22.80
CA GLU A 694 -5.16 18.36 -22.42
C GLU A 694 -5.82 18.54 -21.04
N ILE A 695 -5.08 19.02 -20.02
CA ILE A 695 -5.64 19.27 -18.68
C ILE A 695 -6.73 20.34 -18.72
N SER A 696 -6.51 21.44 -19.44
CA SER A 696 -7.51 22.48 -19.66
C SER A 696 -8.75 21.92 -20.35
N ALA A 697 -8.58 21.12 -21.41
CA ALA A 697 -9.68 20.49 -22.12
C ALA A 697 -10.48 19.54 -21.21
N LYS A 698 -9.80 18.74 -20.38
CA LYS A 698 -10.41 17.84 -19.39
C LYS A 698 -11.16 18.58 -18.27
N CYS A 699 -10.79 19.82 -17.95
CA CYS A 699 -11.56 20.67 -17.04
C CYS A 699 -12.88 21.18 -17.66
N GLY A 700 -12.96 21.21 -18.98
CA GLY A 700 -14.13 21.66 -19.73
C GLY A 700 -14.20 23.17 -19.95
N ASN A 701 -15.26 23.59 -20.63
CA ASN A 701 -15.51 24.99 -21.00
C ASN A 701 -16.74 25.54 -20.26
N THR A 702 -16.72 26.84 -20.00
CA THR A 702 -17.81 27.58 -19.36
C THR A 702 -18.29 28.72 -20.24
N THR A 703 -19.58 29.06 -20.14
CA THR A 703 -20.17 30.14 -20.94
C THR A 703 -19.96 31.47 -20.23
N VAL A 704 -19.24 32.39 -20.87
CA VAL A 704 -19.06 33.76 -20.39
C VAL A 704 -19.92 34.70 -21.23
N THR A 705 -20.62 35.63 -20.57
CA THR A 705 -21.42 36.65 -21.24
C THR A 705 -20.59 37.93 -21.34
N THR A 706 -20.16 38.26 -22.54
CA THR A 706 -19.42 39.48 -22.84
C THR A 706 -20.43 40.58 -23.20
N SER A 707 -20.30 41.75 -22.58
CA SER A 707 -21.15 42.90 -22.88
C SER A 707 -20.36 43.92 -23.70
N SER A 708 -20.76 44.17 -24.95
CA SER A 708 -20.22 45.29 -25.72
C SER A 708 -21.09 46.52 -25.51
N ARG A 709 -20.43 47.68 -25.29
CA ARG A 709 -21.07 48.98 -25.13
C ARG A 709 -20.71 49.84 -26.32
N THR A 710 -21.69 50.16 -27.15
CA THR A 710 -21.51 51.07 -28.28
C THR A 710 -22.11 52.42 -27.91
N SER A 711 -21.31 53.48 -27.97
CA SER A 711 -21.75 54.86 -27.73
C SER A 711 -21.92 55.57 -29.07
N ASN A 712 -23.17 55.89 -29.41
CA ASN A 712 -23.49 56.69 -30.58
C ASN A 712 -23.78 58.13 -30.14
N GLY A 713 -22.71 58.91 -29.89
CA GLY A 713 -22.74 60.39 -29.92
C GLY A 713 -23.81 61.12 -29.08
N GLY A 714 -24.40 60.50 -28.05
CA GLY A 714 -25.46 61.03 -27.20
C GLY A 714 -25.65 60.19 -25.93
N SER A 715 -26.58 60.57 -25.05
CA SER A 715 -26.80 59.95 -23.73
C SER A 715 -27.38 58.51 -23.75
N ASP A 716 -27.65 57.95 -24.93
CA ASP A 716 -28.17 56.60 -25.11
C ASP A 716 -27.04 55.58 -25.31
N PHE A 717 -26.93 54.66 -24.36
CA PHE A 717 -25.99 53.55 -24.42
C PHE A 717 -26.71 52.27 -24.86
N SER A 718 -26.32 51.70 -26.00
CA SER A 718 -26.75 50.36 -26.39
C SER A 718 -25.81 49.32 -25.80
N GLN A 719 -26.36 48.31 -25.10
CA GLN A 719 -25.64 47.17 -24.54
C GLN A 719 -26.08 45.89 -25.24
N ASN A 720 -25.15 45.28 -25.98
CA ASN A 720 -25.34 43.96 -26.56
C ASN A 720 -24.63 42.92 -25.70
N PHE A 721 -25.30 41.78 -25.46
CA PHE A 721 -24.76 40.66 -24.71
C PHE A 721 -24.56 39.48 -25.65
N THR A 722 -23.32 38.97 -25.71
CA THR A 722 -22.96 37.81 -26.53
C THR A 722 -22.46 36.70 -25.62
N ALA A 723 -22.84 35.46 -25.94
CA ALA A 723 -22.35 34.27 -25.26
C ALA A 723 -21.08 33.76 -25.93
N GLU A 724 -19.98 33.72 -25.20
CA GLU A 724 -18.69 33.21 -25.67
C GLU A 724 -18.31 31.94 -24.90
N GLN A 725 -17.62 31.04 -25.59
CA GLN A 725 -17.03 29.83 -25.01
C GLN A 725 -15.66 30.19 -24.45
N GLN A 726 -15.42 29.88 -23.17
CA GLN A 726 -14.11 30.06 -22.57
C GLN A 726 -13.72 28.79 -21.80
N PRO A 727 -12.47 28.33 -21.86
CA PRO A 727 -12.01 27.23 -21.00
C PRO A 727 -12.18 27.59 -19.53
N LEU A 728 -12.57 26.61 -18.71
CA LEU A 728 -12.76 26.79 -17.27
C LEU A 728 -11.46 27.27 -16.60
N ILE A 729 -10.32 26.77 -17.10
CA ILE A 729 -9.00 27.31 -16.82
C ILE A 729 -8.20 27.42 -18.11
N HIS A 730 -7.58 28.57 -18.35
CA HIS A 730 -6.75 28.76 -19.55
C HIS A 730 -5.46 27.92 -19.44
N PRO A 731 -5.04 27.22 -20.52
CA PRO A 731 -3.80 26.43 -20.52
C PRO A 731 -2.57 27.24 -20.10
N GLU A 732 -2.51 28.52 -20.46
CA GLU A 732 -1.42 29.43 -20.13
C GLU A 732 -1.27 29.75 -18.63
N LEU A 733 -2.32 29.51 -17.83
CA LEU A 733 -2.26 29.68 -16.38
C LEU A 733 -1.62 28.48 -15.69
N LEU A 734 -1.73 27.28 -16.27
CA LEU A 734 -1.27 26.03 -15.67
C LEU A 734 0.24 26.02 -15.35
N PRO A 735 1.14 26.47 -16.26
CA PRO A 735 2.57 26.64 -15.93
C PRO A 735 2.86 27.68 -14.85
N LYS A 736 1.91 28.59 -14.58
CA LYS A 736 2.06 29.72 -13.65
C LYS A 736 1.53 29.40 -12.25
N PHE A 737 1.08 28.16 -12.02
CA PHE A 737 0.67 27.72 -10.69
C PHE A 737 1.79 27.97 -9.69
N VAL A 738 1.39 28.57 -8.58
CA VAL A 738 2.28 28.78 -7.44
C VAL A 738 2.20 27.59 -6.50
N ARG A 739 3.13 27.56 -5.55
CA ARG A 739 3.23 26.51 -4.53
C ARG A 739 1.87 26.18 -3.90
N GLY A 740 1.56 24.89 -3.85
CA GLY A 740 0.36 24.30 -3.24
C GLY A 740 -0.89 24.32 -4.12
N GLU A 741 -0.83 24.98 -5.28
CA GLU A 741 -1.95 24.98 -6.23
C GLU A 741 -1.97 23.71 -7.05
N THR A 742 -3.14 23.08 -7.14
CA THR A 742 -3.31 21.87 -7.93
C THR A 742 -4.69 21.84 -8.59
N ILE A 743 -4.80 21.10 -9.68
CA ILE A 743 -6.07 20.67 -10.26
C ILE A 743 -6.22 19.17 -10.03
N VAL A 744 -7.38 18.75 -9.54
CA VAL A 744 -7.74 17.33 -9.43
C VAL A 744 -8.90 17.04 -10.37
N LEU A 745 -8.68 16.14 -11.31
CA LEU A 745 -9.69 15.55 -12.18
C LEU A 745 -10.06 14.17 -11.60
N ARG A 746 -11.35 13.89 -11.45
CA ARG A 746 -11.87 12.74 -10.67
C ARG A 746 -12.96 11.99 -11.42
N PHE A 747 -12.60 11.41 -12.56
CA PHE A 747 -13.55 10.98 -13.60
C PHE A 747 -14.62 9.99 -13.13
N LEU A 748 -14.28 9.08 -12.21
CA LEU A 748 -15.20 8.04 -11.72
C LEU A 748 -15.93 8.40 -10.42
N LYS A 749 -15.77 9.62 -9.87
CA LYS A 749 -16.43 10.02 -8.62
C LYS A 749 -17.91 10.40 -8.86
N THR A 750 -18.78 9.40 -8.84
CA THR A 750 -20.21 9.54 -9.20
C THR A 750 -21.16 9.63 -8.01
N SER A 751 -20.67 9.40 -6.79
CA SER A 751 -21.50 9.48 -5.57
C SER A 751 -20.81 10.21 -4.41
N ASP A 752 -21.64 10.80 -3.53
CA ASP A 752 -21.19 11.34 -2.24
C ASP A 752 -21.14 10.26 -1.14
N ASN A 753 -20.69 10.61 0.07
CA ASN A 753 -20.58 9.66 1.19
C ASN A 753 -21.94 9.06 1.62
N ASN A 754 -23.05 9.68 1.21
CA ASN A 754 -24.42 9.22 1.47
C ASN A 754 -25.01 8.47 0.26
N ARG A 755 -24.19 8.12 -0.74
CA ARG A 755 -24.57 7.43 -1.99
C ARG A 755 -25.51 8.22 -2.89
N ASN A 756 -25.61 9.54 -2.72
CA ASN A 756 -26.35 10.38 -3.67
C ASN A 756 -25.53 10.57 -4.94
N SER A 757 -26.18 10.50 -6.10
CA SER A 757 -25.52 10.76 -7.38
C SER A 757 -25.03 12.20 -7.47
N ILE A 758 -23.79 12.37 -7.93
CA ILE A 758 -23.14 13.67 -8.15
C ILE A 758 -22.48 13.72 -9.52
N ARG A 759 -22.18 14.93 -9.99
CA ARG A 759 -21.27 15.12 -11.12
C ARG A 759 -19.83 15.27 -10.61
N PRO A 760 -18.85 14.62 -11.25
CA PRO A 760 -17.44 14.72 -10.89
C PRO A 760 -16.80 16.03 -11.37
N GLU A 761 -17.29 17.16 -10.87
CA GLU A 761 -16.69 18.48 -11.18
C GLU A 761 -15.21 18.52 -10.76
N PRO A 762 -14.31 19.09 -11.59
CA PRO A 762 -12.89 19.23 -11.26
C PRO A 762 -12.69 20.07 -10.00
N ILE A 763 -11.57 19.87 -9.32
CA ILE A 763 -11.22 20.58 -8.10
C ILE A 763 -10.04 21.49 -8.40
N TYR A 764 -10.16 22.77 -8.09
CA TYR A 764 -9.06 23.71 -8.16
C TYR A 764 -8.66 24.12 -6.75
N ASN A 765 -7.51 23.60 -6.30
CA ASN A 765 -6.93 23.91 -5.00
C ASN A 765 -6.16 25.23 -5.11
N VAL A 766 -6.69 26.27 -4.48
CA VAL A 766 -6.15 27.63 -4.55
C VAL A 766 -6.45 28.37 -3.25
N ASN A 767 -5.60 29.32 -2.89
CA ASN A 767 -5.70 30.09 -1.65
C ASN A 767 -5.81 29.19 -0.39
N GLU A 768 -7.00 29.10 0.19
CA GLU A 768 -7.27 28.36 1.44
C GLU A 768 -7.39 26.85 1.26
N THR A 769 -7.50 26.38 0.02
CA THR A 769 -7.58 24.95 -0.31
C THR A 769 -6.28 24.37 -0.87
N LYS A 770 -5.20 25.15 -0.84
CA LYS A 770 -3.87 24.71 -1.28
C LYS A 770 -3.40 23.52 -0.47
N LEU A 771 -2.79 22.55 -1.14
CA LEU A 771 -2.14 21.44 -0.46
C LEU A 771 -0.86 21.95 0.20
N PRO A 772 -0.73 21.85 1.53
CA PRO A 772 0.48 22.28 2.22
C PRO A 772 1.62 21.31 1.89
N PHE A 773 2.84 21.84 1.90
CA PHE A 773 4.04 21.07 1.63
C PHE A 773 4.56 20.46 2.93
N ARG A 774 5.20 19.29 2.85
CA ARG A 774 5.75 18.53 3.97
C ARG A 774 6.51 19.43 4.94
N PHE A 775 7.50 20.21 4.50
CA PHE A 775 8.30 21.01 5.45
C PHE A 775 7.50 22.04 6.27
N GLU A 776 6.28 22.40 5.87
CA GLU A 776 5.45 23.34 6.63
C GLU A 776 4.89 22.70 7.92
N PHE A 777 4.83 21.37 7.99
CA PHE A 777 4.04 20.67 9.00
C PHE A 777 4.54 19.27 9.40
N LEU A 778 5.22 18.56 8.50
CA LEU A 778 5.85 17.24 8.69
C LEU A 778 7.37 17.31 8.82
N GLY A 779 7.97 18.49 9.10
CA GLY A 779 9.43 18.62 9.22
C GLY A 779 10.05 17.61 10.19
N ASP A 780 9.47 17.51 11.39
CA ASP A 780 9.96 16.62 12.45
C ASP A 780 9.69 15.13 12.18
N ASP A 781 8.61 14.82 11.45
CA ASP A 781 8.17 13.43 11.20
C ASP A 781 8.77 12.86 9.91
N PHE A 782 9.08 13.69 8.91
CA PHE A 782 9.62 13.24 7.64
C PHE A 782 10.74 14.16 7.23
N GLU A 783 11.98 13.86 7.62
CA GLU A 783 13.14 14.75 7.42
C GLU A 783 14.05 14.26 6.28
N PRO A 784 13.90 14.77 5.04
CA PRO A 784 14.70 14.33 3.90
C PRO A 784 16.16 14.79 3.97
N ALA A 785 16.55 15.61 4.95
CA ALA A 785 17.96 15.93 5.19
C ALA A 785 18.77 14.73 5.69
N ASN A 786 18.11 13.69 6.21
CA ASN A 786 18.76 12.43 6.56
C ASN A 786 19.41 11.81 5.32
N GLN A 787 20.53 11.13 5.52
CA GLN A 787 21.27 10.40 4.50
C GLN A 787 21.19 8.90 4.76
N PHE A 788 21.45 8.08 3.74
CA PHE A 788 21.52 6.61 3.91
C PHE A 788 22.49 6.19 5.00
N ALA A 789 23.61 6.93 5.12
CA ALA A 789 24.64 6.67 6.11
C ALA A 789 24.18 6.86 7.57
N ASP A 790 23.05 7.53 7.80
CA ASP A 790 22.52 7.76 9.14
C ASP A 790 21.80 6.52 9.72
N PHE A 791 21.57 5.49 8.89
CA PHE A 791 20.80 4.29 9.27
C PHE A 791 21.64 3.02 9.20
N ASP A 792 21.47 2.14 10.20
CA ASP A 792 22.00 0.78 10.12
C ASP A 792 21.00 -0.12 9.39
N ILE A 793 21.31 -0.41 8.12
CA ILE A 793 20.45 -1.22 7.25
C ILE A 793 20.84 -2.69 7.41
N PRO A 794 19.93 -3.55 7.89
CA PRO A 794 20.21 -4.98 8.03
C PRO A 794 20.36 -5.62 6.65
N SER A 795 21.53 -6.21 6.38
CA SER A 795 21.87 -6.79 5.08
C SER A 795 22.41 -8.20 5.25
N LYS A 796 21.55 -9.20 5.03
CA LYS A 796 21.88 -10.64 5.19
C LYS A 796 23.08 -11.07 4.34
N HIS A 797 23.32 -10.39 3.21
CA HIS A 797 24.33 -10.77 2.23
C HIS A 797 25.68 -10.03 2.34
N ARG A 798 25.78 -8.97 3.16
CA ARG A 798 26.94 -8.04 3.15
C ARG A 798 28.27 -8.75 3.33
N HIS A 799 28.30 -9.75 4.20
CA HIS A 799 29.51 -10.50 4.57
C HIS A 799 29.62 -11.86 3.88
N LEU A 800 28.76 -12.17 2.91
CA LEU A 800 28.83 -13.44 2.18
C LEU A 800 30.07 -13.50 1.29
N ASN A 801 30.76 -14.64 1.34
CA ASN A 801 31.81 -14.99 0.40
C ASN A 801 31.18 -15.73 -0.79
N LEU A 802 31.17 -15.09 -1.96
CA LEU A 802 30.53 -15.66 -3.16
C LEU A 802 31.11 -17.02 -3.57
N ARG A 803 32.38 -17.29 -3.27
CA ARG A 803 33.03 -18.55 -3.64
C ARG A 803 32.31 -19.77 -3.04
N ASP A 804 31.73 -19.60 -1.85
CA ASP A 804 31.04 -20.68 -1.15
C ASP A 804 29.69 -21.04 -1.81
N PHE A 805 29.17 -20.15 -2.66
CA PHE A 805 27.90 -20.28 -3.39
C PHE A 805 28.08 -20.65 -4.87
N MET A 806 29.31 -20.79 -5.36
CA MET A 806 29.57 -21.17 -6.75
C MET A 806 29.34 -22.68 -6.97
N ILE A 807 28.88 -23.01 -8.18
CA ILE A 807 28.81 -24.40 -8.65
C ILE A 807 30.09 -24.70 -9.46
N ASP A 808 30.73 -25.83 -9.16
CA ASP A 808 31.80 -26.35 -10.01
C ASP A 808 31.18 -27.09 -11.20
N TRP A 809 31.20 -26.43 -12.36
CA TRP A 809 30.63 -26.97 -13.59
C TRP A 809 31.58 -27.93 -14.33
N LYS A 810 32.88 -27.90 -14.05
CA LYS A 810 33.86 -28.75 -14.74
C LYS A 810 33.90 -30.16 -14.17
N HIS A 811 33.62 -30.29 -12.87
CA HIS A 811 33.50 -31.60 -12.23
C HIS A 811 32.02 -31.95 -12.07
N LYS A 812 31.58 -32.98 -12.80
CA LYS A 812 30.34 -33.67 -12.44
C LYS A 812 30.53 -34.23 -11.02
N PRO A 813 29.50 -34.18 -10.16
CA PRO A 813 29.63 -34.70 -8.81
C PRO A 813 30.04 -36.16 -8.96
N THR A 814 31.16 -36.56 -8.35
CA THR A 814 31.57 -37.95 -8.31
C THR A 814 30.47 -38.67 -7.56
N GLN A 815 29.59 -39.35 -8.31
CA GLN A 815 28.42 -40.08 -7.83
C GLN A 815 27.99 -39.59 -6.45
N LEU A 816 27.30 -38.45 -6.45
CA LEU A 816 26.73 -37.83 -5.26
C LEU A 816 26.27 -38.93 -4.33
N ASP A 817 26.81 -38.93 -3.11
CA ASP A 817 26.39 -39.85 -2.06
C ASP A 817 24.88 -39.64 -1.95
N LEU A 818 24.14 -40.54 -2.62
CA LEU A 818 22.73 -40.42 -2.89
C LEU A 818 22.06 -40.50 -1.53
N THR A 819 21.88 -39.36 -0.87
CA THR A 819 20.66 -39.11 -0.13
C THR A 819 19.55 -38.90 -1.16
N ALA A 820 19.36 -39.91 -2.00
CA ALA A 820 18.18 -40.10 -2.79
C ALA A 820 17.02 -40.09 -1.81
N ASN A 821 15.95 -39.38 -2.15
CA ASN A 821 14.64 -39.58 -1.56
C ASN A 821 14.13 -40.99 -1.92
N GLY A 822 14.74 -42.01 -1.31
CA GLY A 822 14.38 -43.42 -1.36
C GLY A 822 14.01 -43.93 0.04
N TYR A 823 13.35 -45.07 0.13
CA TYR A 823 12.91 -45.70 1.37
C TYR A 823 14.05 -45.77 2.40
N ILE A 824 15.27 -46.16 1.99
CA ILE A 824 16.41 -46.28 2.91
C ILE A 824 16.91 -44.93 3.44
N ALA A 825 16.80 -43.85 2.66
CA ALA A 825 17.08 -42.52 3.16
C ALA A 825 15.98 -42.02 4.10
N SER A 826 14.72 -42.41 3.86
CA SER A 826 13.59 -42.10 4.76
C SER A 826 13.67 -42.82 6.12
N LEU A 827 14.47 -43.88 6.25
CA LEU A 827 14.76 -44.56 7.52
C LEU A 827 15.83 -43.83 8.37
N GLU A 828 16.39 -42.72 7.89
CA GLU A 828 17.48 -41.95 8.55
C GLU A 828 18.68 -42.82 9.04
N MET A 829 19.03 -43.87 8.28
CA MET A 829 20.10 -44.80 8.66
C MET A 829 21.48 -44.11 8.70
N PRO A 830 22.22 -44.17 9.83
CA PRO A 830 23.60 -43.66 9.93
C PRO A 830 24.56 -44.33 8.93
N HIS A 831 25.60 -43.61 8.49
CA HIS A 831 26.61 -44.15 7.56
C HIS A 831 27.20 -45.49 8.02
N LYS A 832 27.48 -45.63 9.32
CA LYS A 832 27.98 -46.86 9.93
C LYS A 832 27.02 -48.05 9.79
N ASP A 833 25.71 -47.81 9.79
CA ASP A 833 24.71 -48.87 9.65
C ASP A 833 24.40 -49.17 8.17
N LYS A 834 24.60 -48.20 7.27
CA LYS A 834 24.63 -48.44 5.82
C LYS A 834 25.82 -49.32 5.40
N GLU A 835 26.97 -49.16 6.05
CA GLU A 835 28.13 -50.05 5.86
C GLU A 835 27.86 -51.47 6.37
N LYS A 836 27.27 -51.62 7.56
CA LYS A 836 26.82 -52.93 8.06
C LYS A 836 25.77 -53.58 7.16
N LEU A 837 24.84 -52.79 6.60
CA LEU A 837 23.87 -53.30 5.62
C LEU A 837 24.59 -53.79 4.35
N LYS A 838 25.61 -53.06 3.89
CA LYS A 838 26.45 -53.46 2.76
C LYS A 838 27.18 -54.76 3.05
N GLU A 839 27.79 -54.89 4.23
CA GLU A 839 28.44 -56.13 4.68
C GLU A 839 27.46 -57.30 4.75
N ALA A 840 26.28 -57.10 5.32
CA ALA A 840 25.23 -58.13 5.38
C ALA A 840 24.76 -58.56 3.99
N CYS A 841 24.50 -57.60 3.10
CA CYS A 841 24.12 -57.89 1.71
C CYS A 841 25.22 -58.68 0.99
N MET A 842 26.48 -58.26 1.13
CA MET A 842 27.63 -58.95 0.55
C MET A 842 27.83 -60.35 1.15
N GLN A 843 27.57 -60.54 2.43
CA GLN A 843 27.64 -61.85 3.09
C GLN A 843 26.55 -62.80 2.59
N PHE A 844 25.35 -62.30 2.34
CA PHE A 844 24.22 -63.13 1.91
C PHE A 844 24.23 -63.45 0.42
N THR A 845 24.69 -62.53 -0.42
CA THR A 845 24.56 -62.66 -1.88
C THR A 845 25.84 -62.50 -2.67
N GLY A 846 26.93 -62.01 -2.06
CA GLY A 846 28.20 -61.72 -2.74
C GLY A 846 28.12 -60.62 -3.80
N SER A 847 27.00 -59.92 -3.92
CA SER A 847 26.73 -58.95 -4.98
C SER A 847 26.55 -57.53 -4.43
N GLU A 848 27.40 -56.62 -4.89
CA GLU A 848 27.27 -55.20 -4.57
C GLU A 848 26.04 -54.58 -5.26
N ASP A 849 25.62 -55.14 -6.40
CA ASP A 849 24.43 -54.69 -7.13
C ASP A 849 23.14 -54.99 -6.37
N PHE A 850 23.13 -56.10 -5.60
CA PHE A 850 22.02 -56.41 -4.69
C PHE A 850 21.87 -55.32 -3.63
N TYR A 851 22.95 -54.90 -2.98
CA TYR A 851 22.96 -53.77 -2.04
C TYR A 851 22.51 -52.46 -2.71
N LYS A 852 23.01 -52.16 -3.92
CA LYS A 852 22.61 -50.96 -4.68
C LYS A 852 21.11 -50.94 -4.98
N SER A 853 20.53 -52.07 -5.36
CA SER A 853 19.09 -52.19 -5.64
C SER A 853 18.20 -51.94 -4.43
N ILE A 854 18.73 -52.22 -3.23
CA ILE A 854 18.05 -52.04 -1.95
C ILE A 854 18.08 -50.56 -1.54
N ILE A 855 19.22 -49.87 -1.68
CA ILE A 855 19.36 -48.44 -1.33
C ILE A 855 18.66 -47.48 -2.31
N GLN A 856 18.43 -47.91 -3.56
CA GLN A 856 17.73 -47.14 -4.59
C GLN A 856 16.21 -47.24 -4.51
N ALA A 857 15.68 -48.19 -3.73
CA ALA A 857 14.24 -48.40 -3.62
C ALA A 857 13.54 -47.19 -2.97
N GLN A 858 12.37 -46.80 -3.50
CA GLN A 858 11.62 -45.64 -3.01
C GLN A 858 10.55 -45.97 -1.96
N THR A 859 10.09 -47.22 -1.91
CA THR A 859 9.07 -47.71 -0.96
C THR A 859 9.45 -49.08 -0.41
N LYS A 860 8.87 -49.48 0.73
CA LYS A 860 9.05 -50.83 1.32
C LYS A 860 8.71 -51.95 0.33
N GLU A 861 7.65 -51.77 -0.45
CA GLU A 861 7.25 -52.71 -1.51
C GLU A 861 8.30 -52.77 -2.62
N SER A 862 8.86 -51.64 -3.04
CA SER A 862 9.94 -51.58 -4.02
C SER A 862 11.21 -52.27 -3.52
N VAL A 863 11.53 -52.20 -2.21
CA VAL A 863 12.65 -52.97 -1.62
C VAL A 863 12.40 -54.47 -1.80
N MET A 864 11.20 -54.95 -1.47
CA MET A 864 10.84 -56.37 -1.62
C MET A 864 10.88 -56.83 -3.07
N THR A 865 10.32 -56.04 -3.99
CA THR A 865 10.33 -56.35 -5.44
C THR A 865 11.75 -56.37 -5.99
N ASN A 866 12.60 -55.40 -5.63
CA ASN A 866 13.99 -55.35 -6.05
C ASN A 866 14.80 -56.52 -5.49
N MET A 867 14.62 -56.84 -4.20
CA MET A 867 15.27 -58.01 -3.60
C MET A 867 14.84 -59.30 -4.30
N GLN A 868 13.55 -59.48 -4.57
CA GLN A 868 13.03 -60.66 -5.24
C GLN A 868 13.59 -60.80 -6.66
N SER A 869 13.62 -59.71 -7.44
CA SER A 869 14.18 -59.68 -8.79
C SER A 869 15.67 -60.00 -8.80
N GLN A 870 16.46 -59.40 -7.90
CA GLN A 870 17.90 -59.60 -7.86
C GLN A 870 18.30 -60.99 -7.33
N LEU A 871 17.59 -61.52 -6.33
CA LEU A 871 17.83 -62.89 -5.83
C LEU A 871 17.50 -63.94 -6.90
N GLN A 872 16.50 -63.68 -7.75
CA GLN A 872 16.22 -64.51 -8.94
C GLN A 872 17.37 -64.43 -9.95
N HIS A 873 17.87 -63.24 -10.26
CA HIS A 873 19.03 -63.07 -11.15
C HIS A 873 20.29 -63.79 -10.64
N LEU A 874 20.46 -63.88 -9.33
CA LEU A 874 21.57 -64.58 -8.69
C LEU A 874 21.36 -66.10 -8.53
N ASN A 875 20.26 -66.66 -9.08
CA ASN A 875 19.91 -68.09 -8.99
C ASN A 875 19.84 -68.65 -7.56
N ILE A 876 19.43 -67.85 -6.58
CA ILE A 876 19.30 -68.28 -5.18
C ILE A 876 17.99 -69.05 -4.99
N ALA A 877 18.05 -70.24 -4.37
CA ALA A 877 16.91 -71.13 -4.17
C ALA A 877 15.77 -70.47 -3.35
N GLY A 878 14.51 -70.80 -3.66
CA GLY A 878 13.33 -70.11 -3.09
C GLY A 878 13.28 -70.04 -1.56
N ASN A 879 13.65 -71.12 -0.85
CA ASN A 879 13.70 -71.13 0.61
C ASN A 879 14.80 -70.21 1.17
N GLN A 880 15.94 -70.12 0.47
CA GLN A 880 17.09 -69.31 0.87
C GLN A 880 16.87 -67.83 0.54
N SER A 881 16.21 -67.56 -0.59
CA SER A 881 15.76 -66.23 -1.01
C SER A 881 14.78 -65.62 0.00
N ALA A 882 13.81 -66.40 0.49
CA ALA A 882 12.87 -65.95 1.51
C ALA A 882 13.56 -65.61 2.85
N GLU A 883 14.58 -66.38 3.24
CA GLU A 883 15.35 -66.12 4.46
C GLU A 883 16.19 -64.84 4.33
N ILE A 884 16.88 -64.64 3.19
CA ILE A 884 17.68 -63.43 2.94
C ILE A 884 16.78 -62.18 2.95
N GLN A 885 15.63 -62.24 2.29
CA GLN A 885 14.64 -61.15 2.32
C GLN A 885 14.20 -60.84 3.75
N ARG A 886 13.91 -61.87 4.55
CA ARG A 886 13.48 -61.70 5.94
C ARG A 886 14.57 -61.05 6.80
N GLN A 887 15.82 -61.51 6.70
CA GLN A 887 16.93 -60.98 7.49
C GLN A 887 17.22 -59.52 7.15
N ILE A 888 17.20 -59.15 5.87
CA ILE A 888 17.41 -57.76 5.44
C ILE A 888 16.24 -56.88 5.88
N MET A 889 15.01 -57.36 5.78
CA MET A 889 13.86 -56.61 6.28
C MET A 889 13.90 -56.41 7.80
N ILE A 890 14.32 -57.41 8.57
CA ILE A 890 14.55 -57.26 10.02
C ILE A 890 15.64 -56.22 10.29
N PHE A 891 16.75 -56.27 9.55
CA PHE A 891 17.84 -55.30 9.68
C PHE A 891 17.36 -53.87 9.43
N LEU A 892 16.60 -53.66 8.33
CA LEU A 892 16.03 -52.36 7.97
C LEU A 892 15.00 -51.89 9.00
N GLU A 893 14.18 -52.78 9.56
CA GLU A 893 13.20 -52.45 10.60
C GLU A 893 13.84 -52.13 11.97
N GLN A 894 14.98 -52.75 12.30
CA GLN A 894 15.73 -52.46 13.53
C GLN A 894 16.47 -51.12 13.47
N HIS A 895 16.78 -50.63 12.27
CA HIS A 895 17.48 -49.36 12.05
C HIS A 895 16.57 -48.30 11.42
N ASP A 896 15.25 -48.55 11.44
CA ASP A 896 14.21 -47.61 11.07
C ASP A 896 14.05 -46.56 12.17
N LYS A 897 14.86 -45.49 12.07
CA LYS A 897 14.72 -44.38 13.00
C LYS A 897 13.41 -43.63 12.84
N SER A 898 12.66 -43.81 11.75
CA SER A 898 11.34 -43.18 11.64
C SER A 898 10.37 -43.65 12.73
N LYS A 899 10.61 -44.82 13.36
CA LYS A 899 9.92 -45.25 14.58
C LYS A 899 10.46 -44.57 15.85
N ASP A 900 11.77 -44.41 15.96
CA ASP A 900 12.42 -43.80 17.14
C ASP A 900 12.36 -42.26 17.17
N VAL A 901 12.13 -41.62 16.02
CA VAL A 901 11.90 -40.17 15.87
C VAL A 901 10.57 -39.74 16.51
N PHE A 902 9.61 -40.66 16.69
CA PHE A 902 8.39 -40.40 17.48
C PHE A 902 8.57 -40.55 19.00
N GLU A 903 9.71 -41.08 19.45
CA GLU A 903 10.01 -41.33 20.87
C GLU A 903 11.20 -40.53 21.41
N SER A 904 12.10 -40.03 20.55
CA SER A 904 13.28 -39.26 20.98
C SER A 904 13.49 -38.01 20.12
N GLU A 905 12.93 -36.89 20.59
CA GLU A 905 13.36 -35.55 20.15
C GLU A 905 14.85 -35.36 20.45
N THR A 906 15.73 -35.58 19.46
CA THR A 906 17.00 -34.83 19.31
C THR A 906 17.38 -34.80 17.83
N ILE A 907 16.82 -33.80 17.14
CA ILE A 907 17.25 -33.40 15.79
C ILE A 907 18.65 -32.79 15.91
N LYS A 908 19.64 -33.38 15.25
CA LYS A 908 20.81 -32.63 14.73
C LYS A 908 20.35 -31.96 13.44
N GLU A 909 20.40 -30.63 13.43
CA GLU A 909 20.03 -29.80 12.29
C GLU A 909 20.96 -30.04 11.09
N PRO A 910 20.43 -30.06 9.85
CA PRO A 910 21.24 -29.88 8.66
C PRO A 910 21.55 -28.39 8.48
N ASN A 911 22.83 -28.04 8.63
CA ASN A 911 23.49 -26.76 8.31
C ASN A 911 22.60 -25.68 7.67
N GLU A 912 22.10 -24.76 8.50
CA GLU A 912 21.59 -23.47 8.08
C GLU A 912 22.72 -22.42 7.93
N GLN A 913 22.40 -21.40 7.14
CA GLN A 913 23.20 -20.31 6.58
C GLN A 913 23.70 -19.25 7.59
N PRO A 914 24.55 -18.28 7.16
CA PRO A 914 25.78 -17.89 7.85
C PRO A 914 25.62 -17.31 9.26
N ILE A 915 26.59 -17.70 10.08
CA ILE A 915 26.88 -17.22 11.42
C ILE A 915 27.22 -15.73 11.38
N TYR A 916 26.31 -14.87 11.87
CA TYR A 916 26.68 -13.54 12.33
C TYR A 916 27.38 -13.67 13.70
N LEU A 917 28.47 -12.92 13.87
CA LEU A 917 29.37 -12.96 15.02
C LEU A 917 28.63 -12.74 16.35
N SER A 918 28.63 -13.76 17.22
CA SER A 918 29.06 -13.65 18.63
C SER A 918 29.01 -14.97 19.43
N GLU A 919 28.70 -16.12 18.82
CA GLU A 919 28.64 -17.39 19.57
C GLU A 919 29.98 -18.16 19.70
N TYR A 920 31.12 -17.52 19.44
CA TYR A 920 32.43 -18.20 19.60
C TYR A 920 32.99 -18.22 21.03
N TYR A 921 32.20 -17.95 22.08
CA TYR A 921 32.75 -17.73 23.43
C TYR A 921 32.09 -18.46 24.60
N PHE A 922 31.30 -19.52 24.39
CA PHE A 922 30.80 -20.30 25.54
C PHE A 922 30.74 -21.80 25.25
N GLY A 923 31.74 -22.56 25.73
CA GLY A 923 31.73 -24.02 25.72
C GLY A 923 30.84 -24.62 26.82
N GLU A 924 30.30 -25.84 26.60
CA GLU A 924 29.46 -26.61 27.54
C GLU A 924 29.99 -26.66 28.99
N LYS A 925 31.31 -26.59 29.18
CA LYS A 925 31.93 -26.57 30.52
C LYS A 925 31.63 -25.31 31.31
N LEU A 926 31.42 -24.16 30.66
CA LEU A 926 31.13 -22.90 31.34
C LEU A 926 29.67 -22.83 31.79
N GLU A 927 28.75 -23.37 31.00
CA GLU A 927 27.32 -23.44 31.34
C GLU A 927 27.08 -24.25 32.61
N LEU A 928 27.72 -25.43 32.72
CA LEU A 928 27.68 -26.25 33.94
C LEU A 928 28.29 -25.54 35.16
N ARG A 929 29.36 -24.76 34.95
CA ARG A 929 29.98 -23.95 36.02
C ARG A 929 29.09 -22.78 36.44
N LEU A 930 28.43 -22.11 35.49
CA LEU A 930 27.49 -21.01 35.76
C LEU A 930 26.24 -21.50 36.50
N MET A 931 25.73 -22.69 36.17
CA MET A 931 24.65 -23.33 36.93
C MET A 931 25.09 -23.64 38.37
N TRP A 932 26.30 -24.20 38.55
CA TRP A 932 26.84 -24.44 39.89
C TRP A 932 27.02 -23.15 40.70
N ILE A 933 27.52 -22.07 40.09
CA ILE A 933 27.72 -20.76 40.74
C ILE A 933 26.38 -20.14 41.15
N LYS A 934 25.38 -20.18 40.26
CA LYS A 934 24.02 -19.69 40.53
C LYS A 934 23.36 -20.37 41.73
N ASP A 935 23.58 -21.67 41.87
CA ASP A 935 22.97 -22.47 42.92
C ASP A 935 23.72 -22.38 44.27
N ASN A 936 24.97 -21.89 44.28
CA ASN A 936 25.84 -21.87 45.45
C ASN A 936 26.32 -20.48 45.93
N LEU A 937 25.96 -19.38 45.24
CA LEU A 937 26.23 -18.00 45.69
C LEU A 937 25.15 -17.52 46.68
N GLU A 938 25.58 -16.98 47.84
CA GLU A 938 24.67 -16.36 48.82
C GLU A 938 24.13 -15.01 48.34
N ASP A 939 24.90 -14.26 47.56
CA ASP A 939 24.48 -13.00 46.96
C ASP A 939 24.23 -13.16 45.45
N LYS A 940 22.95 -13.05 45.06
CA LYS A 940 22.52 -13.19 43.67
C LYS A 940 22.92 -12.01 42.78
N SER A 941 23.24 -10.85 43.36
CA SER A 941 23.70 -9.68 42.58
C SER A 941 25.08 -9.92 41.96
N LEU A 942 25.91 -10.75 42.61
CA LEU A 942 27.23 -11.15 42.12
C LEU A 942 27.16 -12.04 40.88
N TYR A 943 26.10 -12.86 40.76
CA TYR A 943 25.83 -13.63 39.56
C TYR A 943 25.54 -12.73 38.36
N GLU A 944 24.83 -11.61 38.57
CA GLU A 944 24.57 -10.64 37.48
C GLU A 944 25.83 -9.89 37.04
N VAL A 945 26.79 -9.64 37.94
CA VAL A 945 28.08 -9.04 37.61
C VAL A 945 28.97 -10.03 36.83
N LEU A 946 29.00 -11.30 37.26
CA LEU A 946 29.78 -12.36 36.58
C LEU A 946 29.26 -12.64 35.15
N LEU A 947 27.96 -12.44 34.90
CA LEU A 947 27.34 -12.56 33.57
C LEU A 947 27.74 -11.44 32.60
N GLN A 948 28.35 -10.35 33.08
CA GLN A 948 28.77 -9.21 32.26
C GLN A 948 30.26 -9.25 31.89
N LEU A 949 31.02 -10.23 32.39
CA LEU A 949 32.45 -10.38 32.11
C LEU A 949 32.68 -11.15 30.80
N ASN A 950 33.75 -10.81 30.07
CA ASN A 950 34.24 -11.64 28.96
C ASN A 950 34.90 -12.92 29.49
N GLU A 951 35.16 -13.91 28.62
CA GLU A 951 35.68 -15.22 29.05
C GLU A 951 37.05 -15.14 29.76
N GLU A 952 37.96 -14.26 29.31
CA GLU A 952 39.27 -14.07 29.97
C GLU A 952 39.12 -13.47 31.38
N ASP A 953 38.31 -12.44 31.54
CA ASP A 953 38.05 -11.80 32.82
C ASP A 953 37.27 -12.71 33.77
N PHE A 954 36.30 -13.47 33.24
CA PHE A 954 35.54 -14.46 33.99
C PHE A 954 36.45 -15.57 34.52
N ASN A 955 37.29 -16.15 33.66
CA ASN A 955 38.23 -17.19 34.06
C ASN A 955 39.30 -16.65 35.02
N ARG A 956 39.79 -15.42 34.82
CA ARG A 956 40.72 -14.77 35.76
C ARG A 956 40.11 -14.59 37.15
N VAL A 957 38.87 -14.08 37.24
CA VAL A 957 38.16 -13.92 38.52
C VAL A 957 37.92 -15.28 39.19
N LEU A 958 37.60 -16.31 38.40
CA LEU A 958 37.43 -17.67 38.91
C LEU A 958 38.74 -18.28 39.40
N ASP A 959 39.83 -18.11 38.66
CA ASP A 959 41.14 -18.69 38.95
C ASP A 959 41.81 -18.02 40.15
N GLU A 960 41.70 -16.68 40.26
CA GLU A 960 42.09 -15.93 41.46
C GLU A 960 41.37 -16.42 42.73
N HIS A 961 40.18 -17.01 42.59
CA HIS A 961 39.40 -17.53 43.71
C HIS A 961 39.50 -19.05 43.88
N SER A 962 39.93 -19.80 42.86
CA SER A 962 40.09 -21.25 42.87
C SER A 962 41.39 -21.68 43.57
N GLU A 963 42.46 -20.88 43.49
CA GLU A 963 43.72 -21.14 44.22
C GLU A 963 43.56 -21.08 45.75
N THR A 964 42.52 -20.42 46.26
CA THR A 964 42.22 -20.36 47.69
C THR A 964 41.53 -21.60 48.28
N LYS A 965 41.21 -22.64 47.49
CA LYS A 965 40.30 -23.74 47.91
C LYS A 965 40.83 -25.16 47.73
N VAL A 966 42.06 -25.44 48.19
CA VAL A 966 42.47 -26.84 48.49
C VAL A 966 42.56 -27.14 50.00
N LYS A 967 42.37 -26.16 50.91
CA LYS A 967 42.65 -26.42 52.34
C LYS A 967 41.52 -26.43 53.37
N ASN A 968 40.31 -25.89 53.17
CA ASN A 968 39.28 -25.99 54.22
C ASN A 968 37.85 -26.00 53.66
N GLY A 969 37.05 -26.95 54.14
CA GLY A 969 35.65 -27.16 53.74
C GLY A 969 34.72 -26.00 54.08
N ILE A 970 33.97 -25.57 53.05
CA ILE A 970 32.70 -24.82 52.96
C ILE A 970 32.38 -23.71 54.00
N LYS A 971 32.20 -22.48 53.49
CA LYS A 971 31.00 -21.59 53.55
C LYS A 971 31.47 -20.12 53.57
N HIS A 972 30.86 -19.30 52.73
CA HIS A 972 31.11 -17.86 52.51
C HIS A 972 32.21 -17.52 51.50
N LEU A 973 31.78 -17.16 50.28
CA LEU A 973 32.49 -16.21 49.43
C LEU A 973 31.99 -14.81 49.87
N LYS A 974 32.77 -14.11 50.68
CA LYS A 974 32.64 -12.66 50.85
C LYS A 974 33.78 -12.02 50.08
N ILE A 975 33.45 -11.26 49.05
CA ILE A 975 34.41 -10.42 48.32
C ILE A 975 34.05 -8.96 48.67
N THR A 976 35.05 -8.23 49.16
CA THR A 976 35.04 -6.79 49.44
C THR A 976 35.06 -5.94 48.18
#